data_AF-A0A9D1ILK6-F1
#
_entry.id   AF-A0A9D1ILK6-F1
#
_cell.length_a   1.000
_cell.length_b   1.000
_cell.length_c   1.000
_cell.angle_alpha   90.00
_cell.angle_beta   90.00
_cell.angle_gamma   90.00
#
_symmetry.space_group_name_H-M   'P 1'
#
loop_
_entity.id
_entity.type
_entity.pdbx_description
1 polymer ?
#
loop_
_entity_poly.entity_id
_entity_poly.type
_entity_poly.pdbx_seq_one_letter_code
_entity_poly.pdbx_strand_id
1 'polypeptide(L)'
;MKKSVMKTVAFKGLDATSREEAAEVVGLRSCGNRMEVAGDPAVVTYMAETDRLVGIDVREGRQYYFIVRENAGLVLLGHRADGVFVFDEQALFPVTGNVTGMASAGELTIFGTSEGLKYLHYVSGKYSFLGGEIEMPSFAFGVKSQGVMSLPLQALELSGDYPAWTGSTLTAVDDNRAAGNFRKAVVSMLQSASCRGSRILPMLLRVGLRLWDDSLMWSYEMAAVGQGLWHPDVLREVAADADGNRVVGESVLTAEAWKPSIAIVSSGIGAWKPFVKAVEIYACDVDDSDFEVEIRKEQSQTGSPSCFLRMSATWRDGCRLLSDAAEMGKFRLLTAITDIEAFLQGKISGEGVTEIAAGTWAVDAHLSGAEIAWSPRTAEFSPKVFASAGGYLAAGNLTVKRRLPPHFLSMCDGSRLVEGMASTFVAVTLATPEGEAVVTRSELTERYSEKLTGCVGYPDARAIKMEVIAVAGGKSFRAEIALRPSSSGNFAFAVSTDGFAMPVVDAVAVPESSNVDSRCESALFVAPCSMPMQWQPCEGIGSGSIIAVSPSFRYGSSWTLGRSPLCLFSADGVRLLSFDSRHRFTVATLISRHVAPDGKCICPTAAGLAFADTHGEVCRYEGSKVVSTGIVVENVVGVGYSVRFDEIWVLAADGVVVVDGENKFYRRRMKIENLVNSDAGTILCESSSLLAIEEESERDMEIELRTAQIPTGGLRLKAVVWDAVADNADARFAVYGENGHSCHGELLSRLRLRGKIGAPFVHRVVAPRVRDCRLEIKGV
;
A
#
# COMPACT_ATOMS: atom_id res chain seq x y z
N MET A 1 -39.33 -47.52 -55.01
CA MET A 1 -39.25 -46.98 -53.64
C MET A 1 -38.39 -45.72 -53.64
N LYS A 2 -38.93 -44.54 -53.33
CA LYS A 2 -38.08 -43.34 -53.16
C LYS A 2 -37.33 -43.46 -51.83
N LYS A 3 -36.00 -43.46 -51.89
CA LYS A 3 -35.08 -43.58 -50.75
C LYS A 3 -35.40 -42.46 -49.74
N SER A 4 -35.89 -42.82 -48.54
CA SER A 4 -36.02 -41.87 -47.43
C SER A 4 -34.64 -41.65 -46.84
N VAL A 5 -34.22 -40.39 -46.72
CA VAL A 5 -32.96 -40.01 -46.08
C VAL A 5 -33.29 -39.51 -44.68
N MET A 6 -32.63 -40.08 -43.67
CA MET A 6 -32.67 -39.57 -42.30
C MET A 6 -31.44 -38.69 -42.11
N LYS A 7 -31.64 -37.46 -41.64
CA LYS A 7 -30.57 -36.52 -41.30
C LYS A 7 -30.64 -36.28 -39.80
N THR A 8 -29.58 -36.64 -39.09
CA THR A 8 -29.43 -36.34 -37.67
C THR A 8 -29.00 -34.89 -37.52
N VAL A 9 -29.71 -34.13 -36.69
CA VAL A 9 -29.32 -32.77 -36.29
C VAL A 9 -29.02 -32.84 -34.81
N ALA A 10 -27.76 -32.58 -34.44
CA ALA A 10 -27.37 -32.50 -33.05
C ALA A 10 -27.74 -31.11 -32.51
N PHE A 11 -28.36 -31.06 -31.35
CA PHE A 11 -28.47 -29.83 -30.58
C PHE A 11 -27.14 -29.56 -29.90
N LYS A 12 -26.63 -28.33 -30.05
CA LYS A 12 -25.39 -27.85 -29.46
C LYS A 12 -25.62 -26.41 -28.99
N GLY A 13 -24.79 -25.93 -28.07
CA GLY A 13 -24.71 -24.50 -27.76
C GLY A 13 -24.41 -23.67 -29.01
N LEU A 14 -24.77 -22.39 -28.96
CA LEU A 14 -24.57 -21.44 -30.05
C LEU A 14 -23.08 -21.11 -30.19
N ASP A 15 -22.61 -20.85 -31.40
CA ASP A 15 -21.26 -20.33 -31.67
C ASP A 15 -21.31 -18.88 -32.18
N ALA A 16 -20.15 -18.28 -32.41
CA ALA A 16 -20.03 -16.90 -32.91
C ALA A 16 -20.86 -16.63 -34.18
N THR A 17 -21.01 -17.62 -35.08
CA THR A 17 -21.76 -17.49 -36.34
C THR A 17 -23.27 -17.64 -36.17
N SER A 18 -23.73 -18.18 -35.06
CA SER A 18 -25.14 -18.54 -34.83
C SER A 18 -26.10 -17.35 -34.82
N ARG A 19 -25.61 -16.11 -34.57
CA ARG A 19 -26.42 -14.88 -34.68
C ARG A 19 -26.90 -14.64 -36.12
N GLU A 20 -26.07 -14.93 -37.11
CA GLU A 20 -26.42 -14.78 -38.53
C GLU A 20 -27.47 -15.81 -38.96
N GLU A 21 -27.50 -16.96 -38.31
CA GLU A 21 -28.43 -18.06 -38.60
C GLU A 21 -29.76 -17.94 -37.84
N ALA A 22 -29.91 -16.93 -36.97
CA ALA A 22 -31.07 -16.71 -36.09
C ALA A 22 -31.43 -17.96 -35.24
N ALA A 23 -30.41 -18.67 -34.76
CA ALA A 23 -30.55 -19.77 -33.81
C ALA A 23 -30.67 -19.23 -32.36
N GLU A 24 -31.32 -20.00 -31.49
CA GLU A 24 -31.59 -19.60 -30.11
C GLU A 24 -31.41 -20.78 -29.15
N VAL A 25 -30.74 -20.55 -28.02
CA VAL A 25 -30.60 -21.52 -26.92
C VAL A 25 -30.77 -20.74 -25.62
N VAL A 26 -31.81 -21.05 -24.87
CA VAL A 26 -32.18 -20.42 -23.59
C VAL A 26 -32.41 -21.53 -22.56
N GLY A 27 -31.79 -21.38 -21.38
CA GLY A 27 -31.98 -22.30 -20.25
C GLY A 27 -31.45 -23.72 -20.47
N LEU A 28 -30.60 -23.93 -21.48
CA LEU A 28 -30.07 -25.24 -21.86
C LEU A 28 -28.54 -25.16 -22.02
N ARG A 29 -27.82 -26.01 -21.28
CA ARG A 29 -26.36 -26.13 -21.36
C ARG A 29 -25.93 -27.35 -22.16
N SER A 30 -24.72 -27.30 -22.73
CA SER A 30 -24.13 -28.40 -23.48
C SER A 30 -23.49 -29.42 -22.53
N CYS A 31 -23.88 -30.69 -22.62
CA CYS A 31 -23.31 -31.79 -21.84
C CYS A 31 -22.91 -32.93 -22.78
N GLY A 32 -21.69 -32.86 -23.31
CA GLY A 32 -21.19 -33.83 -24.30
C GLY A 32 -21.98 -33.79 -25.61
N ASN A 33 -22.80 -34.81 -25.86
CA ASN A 33 -23.61 -34.93 -27.07
C ASN A 33 -25.10 -34.58 -26.88
N ARG A 34 -25.49 -34.07 -25.70
CA ARG A 34 -26.85 -33.67 -25.37
C ARG A 34 -26.91 -32.26 -24.81
N MET A 35 -28.11 -31.69 -24.80
CA MET A 35 -28.40 -30.45 -24.08
C MET A 35 -29.17 -30.81 -22.80
N GLU A 36 -28.81 -30.18 -21.68
CA GLU A 36 -29.46 -30.36 -20.38
C GLU A 36 -30.04 -29.04 -19.89
N VAL A 37 -31.14 -29.09 -19.15
CA VAL A 37 -31.74 -27.91 -18.52
C VAL A 37 -30.76 -27.36 -17.49
N ALA A 38 -30.51 -26.06 -17.55
CA ALA A 38 -29.60 -25.36 -16.65
C ALA A 38 -30.42 -24.69 -15.53
N GLY A 39 -30.25 -25.18 -14.30
CA GLY A 39 -30.95 -24.74 -13.08
C GLY A 39 -30.78 -23.25 -12.76
N ASP A 40 -31.71 -22.63 -12.02
CA ASP A 40 -31.53 -21.24 -11.57
C ASP A 40 -30.51 -21.17 -10.42
N PRO A 41 -29.62 -20.14 -10.39
CA PRO A 41 -28.67 -19.95 -9.28
C PRO A 41 -29.35 -20.01 -7.92
N ALA A 42 -28.77 -20.78 -6.98
CA ALA A 42 -29.37 -20.98 -5.66
C ALA A 42 -29.27 -19.72 -4.81
N VAL A 43 -30.33 -19.41 -4.06
CA VAL A 43 -30.35 -18.30 -3.10
C VAL A 43 -29.47 -18.66 -1.90
N VAL A 44 -28.46 -17.83 -1.63
CA VAL A 44 -27.60 -17.92 -0.44
C VAL A 44 -28.26 -17.24 0.75
N THR A 45 -28.71 -16.01 0.57
CA THR A 45 -29.32 -15.18 1.62
C THR A 45 -30.06 -13.98 1.02
N TYR A 46 -30.67 -13.17 1.87
CA TYR A 46 -31.40 -11.96 1.53
C TYR A 46 -30.76 -10.73 2.19
N MET A 47 -30.91 -9.57 1.55
CA MET A 47 -30.46 -8.25 2.04
C MET A 47 -31.51 -7.18 1.73
N ALA A 48 -31.40 -5.99 2.34
CA ALA A 48 -32.33 -4.90 2.02
C ALA A 48 -32.09 -4.39 0.58
N GLU A 49 -33.12 -3.83 -0.05
CA GLU A 49 -33.03 -3.35 -1.45
C GLU A 49 -31.99 -2.25 -1.67
N THR A 50 -31.67 -1.49 -0.62
CA THR A 50 -30.65 -0.44 -0.64
C THR A 50 -29.25 -0.94 -0.29
N ASP A 51 -29.11 -2.19 0.16
CA ASP A 51 -27.83 -2.77 0.53
C ASP A 51 -27.05 -3.18 -0.72
N ARG A 52 -25.72 -2.99 -0.67
CA ARG A 52 -24.83 -3.41 -1.75
C ARG A 52 -23.77 -4.36 -1.23
N LEU A 53 -23.70 -5.57 -1.80
CA LEU A 53 -22.59 -6.49 -1.55
C LEU A 53 -21.26 -5.88 -1.99
N VAL A 54 -20.28 -5.93 -1.09
CA VAL A 54 -18.91 -5.46 -1.33
C VAL A 54 -17.98 -6.61 -1.67
N GLY A 55 -18.06 -7.70 -0.90
CA GLY A 55 -17.11 -8.79 -0.99
C GLY A 55 -17.38 -9.86 0.07
N ILE A 56 -16.61 -10.94 -0.05
CA ILE A 56 -16.71 -12.12 0.80
C ILE A 56 -15.31 -12.46 1.30
N ASP A 57 -15.20 -12.68 2.59
CA ASP A 57 -13.96 -13.12 3.24
C ASP A 57 -14.08 -14.60 3.61
N VAL A 58 -13.05 -15.40 3.33
CA VAL A 58 -13.07 -16.84 3.62
C VAL A 58 -12.05 -17.14 4.70
N ARG A 59 -12.53 -17.54 5.89
CA ARG A 59 -11.70 -17.84 7.06
C ARG A 59 -12.25 -19.01 7.82
N GLU A 60 -11.35 -19.91 8.26
CA GLU A 60 -11.72 -21.03 9.15
C GLU A 60 -12.89 -21.87 8.62
N GLY A 61 -12.97 -22.07 7.30
CA GLY A 61 -14.05 -22.82 6.64
C GLY A 61 -15.39 -22.09 6.52
N ARG A 62 -15.44 -20.79 6.84
CA ARG A 62 -16.64 -19.95 6.75
C ARG A 62 -16.47 -18.86 5.70
N GLN A 63 -17.58 -18.45 5.08
CA GLN A 63 -17.65 -17.32 4.14
C GLN A 63 -18.40 -16.16 4.82
N TYR A 64 -17.73 -15.04 5.08
CA TYR A 64 -18.29 -13.85 5.72
C TYR A 64 -18.67 -12.80 4.69
N TYR A 65 -19.90 -12.28 4.74
CA TYR A 65 -20.48 -11.42 3.70
C TYR A 65 -20.53 -9.97 4.17
N PHE A 66 -19.89 -9.07 3.41
CA PHE A 66 -19.81 -7.65 3.74
C PHE A 66 -20.66 -6.83 2.78
N ILE A 67 -21.51 -5.97 3.35
CA ILE A 67 -22.38 -5.06 2.61
C ILE A 67 -22.10 -3.60 2.98
N VAL A 68 -22.44 -2.69 2.08
CA VAL A 68 -22.60 -1.27 2.40
C VAL A 68 -24.09 -0.99 2.51
N ARG A 69 -24.49 -0.38 3.63
CA ARG A 69 -25.86 0.03 3.93
C ARG A 69 -25.94 1.54 4.09
N GLU A 70 -26.94 2.14 3.45
CA GLU A 70 -27.22 3.57 3.55
C GLU A 70 -27.41 3.96 5.04
N ASN A 71 -26.73 5.01 5.50
CA ASN A 71 -26.70 5.51 6.89
C ASN A 71 -25.99 4.63 7.95
N ALA A 72 -25.62 3.38 7.65
CA ALA A 72 -24.88 2.50 8.58
C ALA A 72 -23.41 2.28 8.19
N GLY A 73 -23.03 2.52 6.92
CA GLY A 73 -21.68 2.32 6.42
C GLY A 73 -21.40 0.86 6.07
N LEU A 74 -20.22 0.35 6.44
CA LEU A 74 -19.84 -1.05 6.20
C LEU A 74 -20.40 -1.94 7.32
N VAL A 75 -21.07 -3.01 6.91
CA VAL A 75 -21.73 -3.97 7.80
C VAL A 75 -21.31 -5.39 7.42
N LEU A 76 -20.96 -6.20 8.41
CA LEU A 76 -20.93 -7.66 8.27
C LEU A 76 -22.39 -8.13 8.34
N LEU A 77 -22.91 -8.74 7.28
CA LEU A 77 -24.28 -9.25 7.23
C LEU A 77 -24.44 -10.57 7.99
N GLY A 78 -23.42 -11.42 7.90
CA GLY A 78 -23.42 -12.76 8.47
C GLY A 78 -22.39 -13.65 7.78
N HIS A 79 -22.50 -14.95 8.03
CA HIS A 79 -21.58 -15.93 7.47
C HIS A 79 -22.29 -17.19 7.01
N ARG A 80 -21.71 -17.86 6.01
CA ARG A 80 -22.12 -19.18 5.53
C ARG A 80 -21.15 -20.24 6.03
N ALA A 81 -21.68 -21.31 6.61
CA ALA A 81 -20.94 -22.49 7.05
C ALA A 81 -21.71 -23.74 6.63
N ASP A 82 -21.03 -24.72 6.04
CA ASP A 82 -21.62 -25.99 5.59
C ASP A 82 -22.89 -25.81 4.72
N GLY A 83 -22.87 -24.79 3.85
CA GLY A 83 -23.98 -24.47 2.95
C GLY A 83 -25.11 -23.65 3.58
N VAL A 84 -25.12 -23.46 4.90
CA VAL A 84 -26.17 -22.74 5.64
C VAL A 84 -25.71 -21.32 5.97
N PHE A 85 -26.56 -20.33 5.68
CA PHE A 85 -26.31 -18.94 6.06
C PHE A 85 -26.81 -18.64 7.48
N VAL A 86 -25.97 -17.97 8.26
CA VAL A 86 -26.25 -17.50 9.62
C VAL A 86 -26.13 -15.98 9.63
N PHE A 87 -27.22 -15.30 9.97
CA PHE A 87 -27.21 -13.85 10.18
C PHE A 87 -26.43 -13.50 11.45
N ASP A 88 -25.48 -12.60 11.32
CA ASP A 88 -24.64 -12.10 12.41
C ASP A 88 -24.27 -10.65 12.08
N GLU A 89 -25.28 -9.78 12.22
CA GLU A 89 -25.15 -8.40 11.76
C GLU A 89 -24.28 -7.58 12.71
N GLN A 90 -23.18 -7.03 12.19
CA GLN A 90 -22.27 -6.17 12.92
C GLN A 90 -21.94 -4.92 12.10
N ALA A 91 -22.27 -3.74 12.63
CA ALA A 91 -21.78 -2.48 12.08
C ALA A 91 -20.28 -2.33 12.37
N LEU A 92 -19.48 -2.06 11.33
CA LEU A 92 -18.02 -2.07 11.43
C LEU A 92 -17.44 -0.65 11.46
N PHE A 93 -17.75 0.17 10.46
CA PHE A 93 -17.36 1.58 10.42
C PHE A 93 -18.22 2.38 9.44
N PRO A 94 -18.41 3.69 9.68
CA PRO A 94 -19.12 4.55 8.74
C PRO A 94 -18.36 4.66 7.42
N VAL A 95 -19.10 4.63 6.31
CA VAL A 95 -18.55 4.85 4.98
C VAL A 95 -19.23 6.09 4.40
N THR A 96 -18.47 7.17 4.30
CA THR A 96 -18.87 8.49 3.77
C THR A 96 -18.68 8.60 2.26
N GLY A 97 -18.07 7.60 1.61
CA GLY A 97 -17.85 7.54 0.17
C GLY A 97 -18.03 6.15 -0.43
N ASN A 98 -17.31 5.84 -1.51
CA ASN A 98 -17.44 4.55 -2.19
C ASN A 98 -16.41 3.53 -1.71
N VAL A 99 -16.85 2.30 -1.45
CA VAL A 99 -15.96 1.14 -1.32
C VAL A 99 -15.59 0.65 -2.71
N THR A 100 -14.29 0.70 -3.03
CA THR A 100 -13.72 0.42 -4.35
C THR A 100 -13.20 -1.00 -4.49
N GLY A 101 -13.02 -1.71 -3.38
CA GLY A 101 -12.69 -3.13 -3.37
C GLY A 101 -12.43 -3.64 -1.96
N MET A 102 -12.24 -4.95 -1.86
CA MET A 102 -11.95 -5.66 -0.62
C MET A 102 -10.86 -6.71 -0.88
N ALA A 103 -10.01 -6.93 0.12
CA ALA A 103 -8.95 -7.93 0.08
C ALA A 103 -8.72 -8.51 1.47
N SER A 104 -8.32 -9.78 1.53
CA SER A 104 -7.91 -10.44 2.77
C SER A 104 -6.42 -10.79 2.72
N ALA A 105 -5.70 -10.51 3.81
CA ALA A 105 -4.27 -10.75 3.94
C ALA A 105 -3.92 -11.16 5.38
N GLY A 106 -3.61 -12.44 5.59
CA GLY A 106 -3.39 -12.97 6.93
C GLY A 106 -4.62 -12.75 7.81
N GLU A 107 -4.45 -12.17 9.01
CA GLU A 107 -5.53 -11.82 9.94
C GLU A 107 -6.26 -10.51 9.59
N LEU A 108 -5.86 -9.81 8.53
CA LEU A 108 -6.41 -8.52 8.15
C LEU A 108 -7.39 -8.66 6.98
N THR A 109 -8.48 -7.90 7.06
CA THR A 109 -9.41 -7.66 5.94
C THR A 109 -9.40 -6.17 5.64
N ILE A 110 -9.13 -5.81 4.41
CA ILE A 110 -8.76 -4.47 3.99
C ILE A 110 -9.75 -4.01 2.93
N PHE A 111 -10.21 -2.78 3.07
CA PHE A 111 -11.15 -2.16 2.15
C PHE A 111 -10.50 -0.93 1.52
N GLY A 112 -10.54 -0.88 0.19
CA GLY A 112 -10.28 0.34 -0.55
C GLY A 112 -11.50 1.24 -0.47
N THR A 113 -11.33 2.49 -0.05
CA THR A 113 -12.41 3.49 -0.06
C THR A 113 -11.94 4.78 -0.71
N SER A 114 -12.87 5.63 -1.12
CA SER A 114 -12.54 6.97 -1.65
C SER A 114 -11.83 7.87 -0.63
N GLU A 115 -11.88 7.55 0.67
CA GLU A 115 -11.19 8.30 1.72
C GLU A 115 -9.81 7.75 2.08
N GLY A 116 -9.49 6.54 1.64
CA GLY A 116 -8.27 5.83 2.01
C GLY A 116 -8.53 4.34 2.20
N LEU A 117 -7.48 3.61 2.57
CA LEU A 117 -7.63 2.23 3.02
C LEU A 117 -8.31 2.19 4.40
N LYS A 118 -8.99 1.08 4.69
CA LYS A 118 -9.61 0.78 5.99
C LYS A 118 -9.31 -0.67 6.36
N TYR A 119 -8.90 -0.91 7.60
CA TYR A 119 -8.41 -2.22 8.04
C TYR A 119 -9.29 -2.79 9.15
N LEU A 120 -9.61 -4.07 9.03
CA LEU A 120 -10.24 -4.89 10.07
C LEU A 120 -9.28 -5.98 10.52
N HIS A 121 -9.26 -6.25 11.83
CA HIS A 121 -8.59 -7.42 12.40
C HIS A 121 -9.61 -8.51 12.69
N TYR A 122 -9.37 -9.69 12.14
CA TYR A 122 -10.12 -10.91 12.44
C TYR A 122 -9.47 -11.68 13.59
N VAL A 123 -10.22 -11.91 14.66
CA VAL A 123 -9.82 -12.79 15.76
C VAL A 123 -11.01 -13.64 16.21
N SER A 124 -10.87 -14.96 16.09
CA SER A 124 -11.83 -15.95 16.62
C SER A 124 -13.29 -15.67 16.23
N GLY A 125 -13.55 -15.45 14.94
CA GLY A 125 -14.89 -15.24 14.41
C GLY A 125 -15.43 -13.81 14.52
N LYS A 126 -14.61 -12.85 14.98
CA LYS A 126 -15.02 -11.45 15.14
C LYS A 126 -14.12 -10.51 14.36
N TYR A 127 -14.71 -9.42 13.86
CA TYR A 127 -14.00 -8.34 13.21
C TYR A 127 -13.96 -7.09 14.09
N SER A 128 -12.79 -6.47 14.19
CA SER A 128 -12.59 -5.20 14.88
C SER A 128 -11.93 -4.17 13.96
N PHE A 129 -12.40 -2.93 14.00
CA PHE A 129 -11.88 -1.87 13.13
C PHE A 129 -10.59 -1.29 13.69
N LEU A 130 -9.54 -1.24 12.86
CA LEU A 130 -8.22 -0.72 13.24
C LEU A 130 -8.00 0.75 12.83
N GLY A 131 -8.77 1.26 11.87
CA GLY A 131 -8.51 2.56 11.24
C GLY A 131 -8.04 2.44 9.79
N GLY A 132 -7.45 3.52 9.26
CA GLY A 132 -6.99 3.58 7.86
C GLY A 132 -5.48 3.46 7.65
N GLU A 133 -4.68 3.85 8.64
CA GLU A 133 -3.23 3.64 8.68
C GLU A 133 -2.82 3.59 10.16
N ILE A 134 -1.69 2.95 10.46
CA ILE A 134 -1.07 3.06 11.78
C ILE A 134 -0.49 4.48 11.98
N GLU A 135 -0.91 5.13 13.06
CA GLU A 135 -0.33 6.41 13.48
C GLU A 135 0.99 6.14 14.20
N MET A 136 2.05 6.82 13.74
CA MET A 136 3.39 6.64 14.32
C MET A 136 3.45 7.33 15.68
N PRO A 137 4.10 6.72 16.68
CA PRO A 137 4.43 7.43 17.89
C PRO A 137 5.30 8.64 17.60
N SER A 138 5.03 9.73 18.30
CA SER A 138 5.80 10.97 18.22
C SER A 138 6.46 11.27 19.56
N PHE A 139 7.69 11.79 19.51
CA PHE A 139 8.51 12.04 20.68
C PHE A 139 9.19 13.40 20.60
N ALA A 140 9.32 14.06 21.74
CA ALA A 140 10.22 15.20 21.90
C ALA A 140 11.57 14.67 22.41
N PHE A 141 12.64 14.98 21.66
CA PHE A 141 13.99 14.56 22.01
C PHE A 141 14.79 15.73 22.61
N GLY A 142 15.53 15.46 23.68
CA GLY A 142 16.34 16.45 24.38
C GLY A 142 17.64 15.84 24.92
N VAL A 143 18.30 16.54 25.85
CA VAL A 143 19.55 16.10 26.46
C VAL A 143 19.45 16.04 27.99
N LYS A 144 20.09 15.04 28.57
CA LYS A 144 20.43 14.99 30.00
C LYS A 144 21.94 15.12 30.17
N SER A 145 22.39 16.24 30.74
CA SER A 145 23.80 16.43 31.08
C SER A 145 24.33 15.34 32.01
N GLN A 146 25.54 14.86 31.74
CA GLN A 146 26.32 13.96 32.60
C GLN A 146 27.44 14.71 33.33
N GLY A 147 27.50 16.04 33.19
CA GLY A 147 28.58 16.87 33.70
C GLY A 147 29.80 16.91 32.79
N VAL A 148 30.87 17.53 33.30
CA VAL A 148 32.13 17.72 32.57
C VAL A 148 33.00 16.47 32.70
N MET A 149 33.32 15.85 31.57
CA MET A 149 34.34 14.81 31.47
C MET A 149 35.73 15.44 31.41
N SER A 150 36.71 14.76 31.99
CA SER A 150 38.12 15.18 32.01
C SER A 150 39.01 14.01 31.64
N LEU A 151 39.98 14.24 30.76
CA LEU A 151 41.02 13.27 30.41
C LEU A 151 42.40 13.91 30.47
N PRO A 152 43.43 13.18 30.94
CA PRO A 152 44.79 13.69 30.96
C PRO A 152 45.31 13.87 29.53
N LEU A 153 45.89 15.03 29.26
CA LEU A 153 46.69 15.29 28.08
C LEU A 153 48.16 15.13 28.48
N GLN A 154 48.82 14.12 27.91
CA GLN A 154 50.19 13.77 28.27
C GLN A 154 51.16 14.91 27.95
N ALA A 155 52.18 15.04 28.79
CA ALA A 155 53.29 15.96 28.57
C ALA A 155 53.98 15.70 27.23
N LEU A 156 54.52 16.76 26.64
CA LEU A 156 55.16 16.73 25.33
C LEU A 156 56.54 17.36 25.42
N GLU A 157 57.57 16.60 25.04
CA GLU A 157 58.92 17.11 24.86
C GLU A 157 59.13 17.55 23.40
N LEU A 158 59.55 18.80 23.22
CA LEU A 158 59.82 19.40 21.93
C LEU A 158 61.30 19.19 21.58
N SER A 159 61.54 18.70 20.36
CA SER A 159 62.87 18.33 19.87
C SER A 159 63.55 19.40 19.01
N GLY A 160 62.81 20.46 18.63
CA GLY A 160 63.33 21.60 17.90
C GLY A 160 64.10 22.58 18.79
N ASP A 161 65.03 23.32 18.18
CA ASP A 161 65.73 24.41 18.85
C ASP A 161 64.86 25.68 18.82
N TYR A 162 64.47 26.16 20.01
CA TYR A 162 63.64 27.36 20.20
C TYR A 162 64.37 28.41 21.05
N PRO A 163 65.42 29.06 20.51
CA PRO A 163 66.22 30.04 21.25
C PRO A 163 65.44 31.31 21.58
N ALA A 164 64.43 31.64 20.74
CA ALA A 164 63.43 32.66 21.02
C ALA A 164 62.03 32.10 20.72
N TRP A 165 61.08 32.28 21.64
CA TRP A 165 59.69 31.83 21.47
C TRP A 165 58.88 32.80 20.60
N THR A 166 59.46 33.18 19.46
CA THR A 166 58.92 34.17 18.53
C THR A 166 58.28 33.50 17.31
N GLY A 167 57.26 34.13 16.74
CA GLY A 167 56.46 33.58 15.64
C GLY A 167 55.34 32.63 16.12
N SER A 168 54.43 32.24 15.23
CA SER A 168 53.21 31.52 15.57
C SER A 168 53.32 29.99 15.54
N THR A 169 54.30 29.41 14.85
CA THR A 169 54.37 27.97 14.56
C THR A 169 55.59 27.26 15.16
N LEU A 170 55.43 25.96 15.45
CA LEU A 170 56.52 25.06 15.81
C LEU A 170 57.31 24.60 14.56
N THR A 171 58.42 23.88 14.76
CA THR A 171 59.04 23.13 13.66
C THR A 171 58.06 22.06 13.15
N ALA A 172 58.14 21.69 11.88
CA ALA A 172 57.22 20.70 11.29
C ALA A 172 57.21 19.35 12.04
N VAL A 173 58.34 18.95 12.65
CA VAL A 173 58.42 17.70 13.43
C VAL A 173 57.65 17.83 14.74
N ASP A 174 57.87 18.90 15.50
CA ASP A 174 57.20 19.10 16.78
C ASP A 174 55.72 19.46 16.61
N ASP A 175 55.37 20.20 15.55
CA ASP A 175 53.99 20.53 15.19
C ASP A 175 53.17 19.26 14.91
N ASN A 176 53.68 18.38 14.04
CA ASN A 176 53.04 17.09 13.76
C ASN A 176 52.95 16.20 15.02
N ARG A 177 53.95 16.24 15.91
CA ARG A 177 53.94 15.49 17.17
C ARG A 177 52.89 16.04 18.13
N ALA A 178 52.83 17.36 18.31
CA ALA A 178 51.85 18.04 19.16
C ALA A 178 50.43 17.83 18.63
N ALA A 179 50.21 18.06 17.35
CA ALA A 179 48.93 17.85 16.69
C ALA A 179 48.49 16.38 16.76
N GLY A 180 49.41 15.43 16.58
CA GLY A 180 49.15 14.00 16.75
C GLY A 180 48.78 13.61 18.18
N ASN A 181 49.46 14.14 19.18
CA ASN A 181 49.14 13.91 20.60
C ASN A 181 47.76 14.48 20.96
N PHE A 182 47.49 15.72 20.55
CA PHE A 182 46.21 16.38 20.83
C PHE A 182 45.05 15.68 20.11
N ARG A 183 45.22 15.31 18.83
CA ARG A 183 44.22 14.53 18.08
C ARG A 183 43.89 13.22 18.77
N LYS A 184 44.89 12.48 19.27
CA LYS A 184 44.68 11.24 20.03
C LYS A 184 43.89 11.47 21.31
N ALA A 185 44.17 12.56 22.04
CA ALA A 185 43.44 12.91 23.25
C ALA A 185 41.96 13.26 22.95
N VAL A 186 41.70 14.03 21.89
CA VAL A 186 40.34 14.36 21.40
C VAL A 186 39.57 13.08 21.05
N VAL A 187 40.15 12.20 20.24
CA VAL A 187 39.53 10.91 19.88
C VAL A 187 39.29 10.05 21.12
N SER A 188 40.24 10.00 22.07
CA SER A 188 40.08 9.26 23.32
C SER A 188 38.95 9.80 24.18
N MET A 189 38.71 11.12 24.19
CA MET A 189 37.59 11.75 24.88
C MET A 189 36.24 11.33 24.27
N LEU A 190 36.12 11.40 22.94
CA LEU A 190 34.92 10.97 22.23
C LEU A 190 34.63 9.48 22.48
N GLN A 191 35.65 8.64 22.39
CA GLN A 191 35.53 7.21 22.70
C GLN A 191 35.15 6.95 24.16
N SER A 192 35.74 7.68 25.11
CA SER A 192 35.43 7.55 26.54
C SER A 192 33.97 7.90 26.84
N ALA A 193 33.45 8.97 26.22
CA ALA A 193 32.05 9.35 26.34
C ALA A 193 31.14 8.24 25.79
N SER A 194 31.44 7.73 24.59
CA SER A 194 30.68 6.65 23.95
C SER A 194 30.69 5.35 24.77
N CYS A 195 31.83 4.97 25.37
CA CYS A 195 31.94 3.81 26.25
C CYS A 195 31.11 3.94 27.54
N ARG A 196 30.77 5.16 27.96
CA ARG A 196 29.88 5.43 29.11
C ARG A 196 28.43 5.65 28.71
N GLY A 197 28.07 5.34 27.46
CA GLY A 197 26.73 5.55 26.93
C GLY A 197 26.36 7.03 26.84
N SER A 198 27.34 7.91 26.64
CA SER A 198 27.16 9.36 26.54
C SER A 198 27.70 9.88 25.21
N ARG A 199 27.42 11.14 24.90
CA ARG A 199 27.89 11.84 23.70
C ARG A 199 28.41 13.22 24.05
N ILE A 200 29.24 13.73 23.15
CA ILE A 200 29.78 15.10 23.19
C ILE A 200 29.26 15.84 21.97
N LEU A 201 29.44 15.26 20.77
CA LEU A 201 28.92 15.81 19.52
C LEU A 201 27.43 15.49 19.32
N PRO A 202 26.70 16.30 18.53
CA PRO A 202 25.30 16.05 18.18
C PRO A 202 25.04 14.71 17.46
N MET A 203 23.80 14.24 17.50
CA MET A 203 23.33 13.08 16.74
C MET A 203 21.93 13.30 16.16
N LEU A 204 21.61 12.60 15.08
CA LEU A 204 20.27 12.59 14.50
C LEU A 204 19.50 11.36 14.98
N LEU A 205 18.28 11.56 15.44
CA LEU A 205 17.37 10.51 15.87
C LEU A 205 16.16 10.36 14.95
N ARG A 206 15.71 9.12 14.81
CA ARG A 206 14.46 8.74 14.12
C ARG A 206 13.76 7.61 14.87
N VAL A 207 12.48 7.43 14.57
CA VAL A 207 11.63 6.41 15.19
C VAL A 207 11.24 5.38 14.13
N GLY A 208 11.23 4.12 14.51
CA GLY A 208 10.70 3.02 13.70
C GLY A 208 9.72 2.19 14.52
N LEU A 209 8.75 1.59 13.85
CA LEU A 209 7.89 0.55 14.41
C LEU A 209 8.34 -0.80 13.86
N ARG A 210 8.75 -1.69 14.76
CA ARG A 210 8.94 -3.10 14.42
C ARG A 210 7.57 -3.76 14.40
N LEU A 211 7.18 -4.27 13.25
CA LEU A 211 5.90 -4.94 13.07
C LEU A 211 6.00 -6.43 13.42
N TRP A 212 4.85 -7.09 13.57
CA TRP A 212 4.74 -8.53 13.87
C TRP A 212 5.48 -9.44 12.88
N ASP A 213 5.64 -9.01 11.63
CA ASP A 213 6.36 -9.71 10.56
C ASP A 213 7.87 -9.38 10.53
N ASP A 214 8.39 -8.68 11.55
CA ASP A 214 9.75 -8.14 11.67
C ASP A 214 10.11 -7.08 10.63
N SER A 215 9.19 -6.66 9.78
CA SER A 215 9.39 -5.48 8.93
C SER A 215 9.46 -4.21 9.80
N LEU A 216 10.14 -3.19 9.27
CA LEU A 216 10.32 -1.91 9.93
C LEU A 216 9.53 -0.85 9.18
N MET A 217 8.71 -0.08 9.90
CA MET A 217 8.03 1.10 9.37
C MET A 217 8.63 2.35 10.00
N TRP A 218 9.09 3.30 9.18
CA TRP A 218 9.76 4.50 9.67
C TRP A 218 8.82 5.67 9.91
N SER A 219 9.13 6.47 10.95
CA SER A 219 8.51 7.78 11.14
C SER A 219 9.03 8.76 10.11
N TYR A 220 8.22 9.78 9.83
CA TYR A 220 8.63 10.92 9.03
C TYR A 220 9.57 11.86 9.81
N GLU A 221 9.35 11.94 11.12
CA GLU A 221 10.04 12.85 12.03
C GLU A 221 11.53 12.52 12.15
N MET A 222 12.33 13.58 12.27
CA MET A 222 13.76 13.56 12.49
C MET A 222 14.09 14.67 13.47
N ALA A 223 14.95 14.38 14.45
CA ALA A 223 15.36 15.37 15.44
C ALA A 223 16.88 15.35 15.60
N ALA A 224 17.51 16.52 15.65
CA ALA A 224 18.89 16.63 16.10
C ALA A 224 18.93 16.81 17.62
N VAL A 225 19.76 16.00 18.28
CA VAL A 225 19.94 16.02 19.73
C VAL A 225 21.38 16.37 20.05
N GLY A 226 21.58 17.19 21.08
CA GLY A 226 22.85 17.88 21.33
C GLY A 226 22.91 19.20 20.55
N GLN A 227 23.34 20.27 21.23
CA GLN A 227 23.51 21.59 20.62
C GLN A 227 24.97 22.05 20.77
N GLY A 228 25.43 22.80 19.78
CA GLY A 228 26.79 23.32 19.75
C GLY A 228 27.82 22.24 19.38
N LEU A 229 28.91 22.70 18.76
CA LEU A 229 30.08 21.88 18.54
C LEU A 229 31.02 22.00 19.74
N TRP A 230 31.62 20.89 20.14
CA TRP A 230 32.69 20.92 21.11
C TRP A 230 33.93 21.49 20.44
N HIS A 231 34.58 22.50 21.02
CA HIS A 231 35.82 23.08 20.51
C HIS A 231 36.84 23.11 21.65
N PRO A 232 37.62 22.04 21.86
CA PRO A 232 38.60 22.03 22.92
C PRO A 232 39.74 23.00 22.60
N ASP A 233 40.08 23.83 23.57
CA ASP A 233 41.21 24.76 23.54
C ASP A 233 42.01 24.60 24.85
N VAL A 234 43.27 24.21 24.73
CA VAL A 234 44.18 23.99 25.86
C VAL A 234 45.40 24.89 25.69
N LEU A 235 45.57 25.81 26.63
CA LEU A 235 46.76 26.65 26.74
C LEU A 235 47.66 26.14 27.87
N ARG A 236 48.92 25.82 27.56
CA ARG A 236 49.86 25.30 28.55
C ARG A 236 51.21 26.00 28.48
N GLU A 237 51.78 26.30 29.64
CA GLU A 237 53.12 26.89 29.75
C GLU A 237 54.19 25.87 29.33
N VAL A 238 55.22 26.36 28.65
CA VAL A 238 56.35 25.59 28.16
C VAL A 238 57.56 25.89 29.03
N ALA A 239 57.97 24.89 29.81
CA ALA A 239 59.15 24.96 30.67
C ALA A 239 60.40 24.47 29.93
N ALA A 240 61.58 24.75 30.48
CA ALA A 240 62.81 24.06 30.11
C ALA A 240 63.10 22.97 31.15
N ASP A 241 63.48 21.77 30.71
CA ASP A 241 63.95 20.72 31.61
C ASP A 241 65.42 20.90 32.01
N ALA A 242 65.97 19.93 32.76
CA ALA A 242 67.34 19.97 33.27
C ALA A 242 68.42 19.93 32.17
N ASP A 243 68.09 19.39 31.00
CA ASP A 243 68.97 19.29 29.84
C ASP A 243 68.76 20.46 28.84
N GLY A 244 67.82 21.35 29.14
CA GLY A 244 67.51 22.55 28.35
C GLY A 244 66.46 22.33 27.25
N ASN A 245 65.85 21.15 27.17
CA ASN A 245 64.77 20.87 26.21
C ASN A 245 63.48 21.54 26.65
N ARG A 246 62.67 21.95 25.68
CA ARG A 246 61.37 22.60 25.94
C ARG A 246 60.31 21.53 26.19
N VAL A 247 59.72 21.54 27.38
CA VAL A 247 58.70 20.58 27.80
C VAL A 247 57.37 21.30 28.05
N VAL A 248 56.33 20.80 27.40
CA VAL A 248 54.93 21.13 27.70
C VAL A 248 54.47 20.16 28.78
N GLY A 249 54.18 20.67 29.98
CA GLY A 249 53.73 19.83 31.09
C GLY A 249 52.37 19.17 30.82
N GLU A 250 52.03 18.17 31.64
CA GLU A 250 50.70 17.54 31.58
C GLU A 250 49.58 18.59 31.72
N SER A 251 48.48 18.34 31.02
CA SER A 251 47.27 19.16 31.07
C SER A 251 46.03 18.28 31.14
N VAL A 252 44.85 18.89 31.11
CA VAL A 252 43.56 18.18 31.12
C VAL A 252 42.72 18.69 29.96
N LEU A 253 42.17 17.76 29.20
CA LEU A 253 41.16 18.00 28.18
C LEU A 253 39.78 17.84 28.82
N THR A 254 38.87 18.80 28.62
CA THR A 254 37.52 18.76 29.18
C THR A 254 36.42 18.83 28.11
N ALA A 255 35.31 18.13 28.34
CA ALA A 255 34.15 18.16 27.46
C ALA A 255 32.85 17.99 28.27
N GLU A 256 31.78 18.68 27.89
CA GLU A 256 30.45 18.39 28.44
C GLU A 256 29.87 17.15 27.76
N ALA A 257 29.58 16.12 28.55
CA ALA A 257 28.97 14.91 28.04
C ALA A 257 27.48 14.88 28.40
N TRP A 258 26.68 14.24 27.55
CA TRP A 258 25.24 14.18 27.71
C TRP A 258 24.67 12.84 27.21
N LYS A 259 23.46 12.52 27.65
CA LYS A 259 22.66 11.38 27.17
C LYS A 259 21.40 11.88 26.48
N PRO A 260 20.93 11.26 25.38
CA PRO A 260 19.62 11.56 24.83
C PRO A 260 18.53 11.44 25.90
N SER A 261 17.55 12.34 25.88
CA SER A 261 16.31 12.22 26.64
C SER A 261 15.12 12.16 25.70
N ILE A 262 14.07 11.44 26.10
CA ILE A 262 12.85 11.25 25.34
C ILE A 262 11.64 11.60 26.21
N ALA A 263 10.67 12.30 25.63
CA ALA A 263 9.33 12.47 26.17
C ALA A 263 8.29 12.07 25.13
N ILE A 264 7.24 11.35 25.53
CA ILE A 264 6.17 10.92 24.62
C ILE A 264 5.29 12.13 24.29
N VAL A 265 5.11 12.42 23.01
CA VAL A 265 4.18 13.45 22.51
C VAL A 265 2.84 12.80 22.17
N SER A 266 2.88 11.71 21.40
CA SER A 266 1.71 10.88 21.08
C SER A 266 2.16 9.42 20.99
N SER A 267 1.35 8.52 21.52
CA SER A 267 1.63 7.08 21.42
C SER A 267 1.25 6.49 20.06
N GLY A 268 0.30 7.08 19.32
CA GLY A 268 -0.11 6.74 17.94
C GLY A 268 -0.69 5.34 17.66
N ILE A 269 -0.16 4.28 18.28
CA ILE A 269 -0.42 2.88 17.90
C ILE A 269 -1.91 2.50 18.01
N GLY A 270 -2.59 2.95 19.07
CA GLY A 270 -4.03 2.73 19.25
C GLY A 270 -4.47 1.27 19.09
N ALA A 271 -5.46 1.03 18.22
CA ALA A 271 -5.98 -0.31 17.93
C ALA A 271 -4.97 -1.26 17.26
N TRP A 272 -3.87 -0.73 16.70
CA TRP A 272 -2.85 -1.52 16.02
C TRP A 272 -1.89 -2.26 16.95
N LYS A 273 -2.05 -2.16 18.28
CA LYS A 273 -1.22 -2.85 19.28
C LYS A 273 -0.88 -4.31 18.92
N PRO A 274 -1.82 -5.17 18.45
CA PRO A 274 -1.51 -6.57 18.15
C PRO A 274 -0.45 -6.76 17.04
N PHE A 275 -0.22 -5.75 16.21
CA PHE A 275 0.67 -5.81 15.05
C PHE A 275 2.02 -5.13 15.28
N VAL A 276 2.28 -4.60 16.48
CA VAL A 276 3.52 -3.88 16.84
C VAL A 276 4.30 -4.69 17.87
N LYS A 277 5.54 -5.08 17.51
CA LYS A 277 6.49 -5.75 18.42
C LYS A 277 7.27 -4.76 19.28
N ALA A 278 7.68 -3.64 18.71
CA ALA A 278 8.49 -2.64 19.41
C ALA A 278 8.37 -1.25 18.78
N VAL A 279 8.52 -0.23 19.61
CA VAL A 279 8.89 1.13 19.17
C VAL A 279 10.41 1.25 19.29
N GLU A 280 11.09 1.39 18.16
CA GLU A 280 12.55 1.42 18.07
C GLU A 280 13.02 2.86 17.80
N ILE A 281 14.00 3.33 18.58
CA ILE A 281 14.65 4.62 18.37
C ILE A 281 16.01 4.34 17.74
N TYR A 282 16.28 5.05 16.66
CA TYR A 282 17.44 4.89 15.81
C TYR A 282 18.26 6.17 15.80
N ALA A 283 19.59 6.04 15.77
CA ALA A 283 20.50 7.16 15.78
C ALA A 283 21.53 7.07 14.64
N CYS A 284 21.92 8.23 14.13
CA CYS A 284 23.06 8.42 13.24
C CYS A 284 24.06 9.35 13.95
N ASP A 285 25.28 8.86 14.19
CA ASP A 285 26.37 9.68 14.70
C ASP A 285 26.88 10.58 13.56
N VAL A 286 27.26 11.82 13.89
CA VAL A 286 27.99 12.68 12.96
C VAL A 286 29.43 12.17 12.79
N ASP A 287 30.07 12.50 11.67
CA ASP A 287 31.49 12.17 11.46
C ASP A 287 32.35 12.85 12.53
N ASP A 288 32.87 12.04 13.45
CA ASP A 288 33.67 12.49 14.59
C ASP A 288 35.15 12.71 14.23
N SER A 289 35.53 12.45 12.97
CA SER A 289 36.90 12.55 12.47
C SER A 289 37.19 13.85 11.69
N ASP A 290 36.18 14.58 11.22
CA ASP A 290 36.32 15.81 10.42
C ASP A 290 36.58 17.06 11.29
N PHE A 291 37.71 17.06 11.98
CA PHE A 291 38.23 18.22 12.72
C PHE A 291 39.70 18.50 12.42
N GLU A 292 40.02 19.79 12.43
CA GLU A 292 41.38 20.29 12.27
C GLU A 292 41.97 20.60 13.63
N VAL A 293 43.25 20.24 13.80
CA VAL A 293 44.02 20.55 15.01
C VAL A 293 44.95 21.68 14.67
N GLU A 294 44.93 22.73 15.50
CA GLU A 294 45.80 23.88 15.35
C GLU A 294 46.70 24.03 16.58
N ILE A 295 48.00 24.18 16.33
CA ILE A 295 49.02 24.37 17.34
C ILE A 295 49.63 25.77 17.17
N ARG A 296 49.59 26.58 18.23
CA ARG A 296 50.12 27.95 18.21
C ARG A 296 51.07 28.21 19.37
N LYS A 297 52.18 28.88 19.07
CA LYS A 297 53.06 29.47 20.08
C LYS A 297 52.50 30.80 20.54
N GLU A 298 52.38 31.00 21.85
CA GLU A 298 51.98 32.27 22.46
C GLU A 298 53.01 32.71 23.50
N GLN A 299 53.11 34.03 23.73
CA GLN A 299 54.01 34.60 24.73
C GLN A 299 53.23 35.62 25.57
N SER A 300 53.53 35.71 26.86
CA SER A 300 52.90 36.68 27.76
C SER A 300 53.14 38.13 27.28
N GLN A 301 52.07 38.93 27.19
CA GLN A 301 52.15 40.34 26.78
C GLN A 301 52.50 41.28 27.94
N THR A 302 52.44 40.82 29.19
CA THR A 302 52.75 41.60 30.40
C THR A 302 53.49 40.74 31.42
N GLY A 303 54.52 41.29 32.10
CA GLY A 303 55.32 40.58 33.10
C GLY A 303 56.56 39.86 32.55
N SER A 304 57.15 38.97 33.37
CA SER A 304 58.26 38.09 32.96
C SER A 304 57.85 37.22 31.77
N PRO A 305 58.73 37.00 30.76
CA PRO A 305 58.36 36.30 29.53
C PRO A 305 58.09 34.80 29.78
N SER A 306 56.82 34.43 29.91
CA SER A 306 56.37 33.04 29.90
C SER A 306 55.97 32.63 28.48
N CYS A 307 56.37 31.41 28.10
CA CYS A 307 56.11 30.82 26.80
C CYS A 307 54.96 29.83 26.92
N PHE A 308 53.99 29.88 26.01
CA PHE A 308 52.84 29.00 26.02
C PHE A 308 52.68 28.28 24.68
N LEU A 309 52.14 27.07 24.75
CA LEU A 309 51.64 26.33 23.61
C LEU A 309 50.12 26.23 23.73
N ARG A 310 49.41 26.78 22.75
CA ARG A 310 47.97 26.60 22.58
C ARG A 310 47.73 25.45 21.62
N MET A 311 46.88 24.51 22.03
CA MET A 311 46.47 23.34 21.26
C MET A 311 44.96 23.36 21.19
N SER A 312 44.41 23.43 19.99
CA SER A 312 42.96 23.51 19.80
C SER A 312 42.49 22.58 18.69
N ALA A 313 41.22 22.16 18.76
CA ALA A 313 40.56 21.44 17.68
C ALA A 313 39.29 22.16 17.26
N THR A 314 39.11 22.30 15.96
CA THR A 314 37.96 22.97 15.37
C THR A 314 37.30 22.08 14.34
N TRP A 315 36.01 21.82 14.52
CA TRP A 315 35.17 21.18 13.51
C TRP A 315 34.82 22.20 12.44
N ARG A 316 34.94 21.80 11.17
CA ARG A 316 34.92 22.73 10.03
C ARG A 316 33.59 23.45 9.87
N ASP A 317 32.46 22.74 10.03
CA ASP A 317 31.11 23.29 9.94
C ASP A 317 30.10 22.31 10.56
N GLY A 318 29.42 22.70 11.63
CA GLY A 318 28.45 21.83 12.30
C GLY A 318 27.15 21.64 11.51
N CYS A 319 26.76 22.60 10.68
CA CYS A 319 25.65 22.42 9.73
C CYS A 319 26.03 21.36 8.69
N ARG A 320 27.29 21.35 8.24
CA ARG A 320 27.79 20.30 7.34
C ARG A 320 27.78 18.91 8.01
N LEU A 321 28.19 18.77 9.26
CA LEU A 321 28.14 17.49 9.98
C LEU A 321 26.72 16.93 10.09
N LEU A 322 25.75 17.77 10.50
CA LEU A 322 24.34 17.37 10.57
C LEU A 322 23.76 17.09 9.18
N SER A 323 24.17 17.86 8.17
CA SER A 323 23.81 17.63 6.77
C SER A 323 24.28 16.26 6.29
N ASP A 324 25.55 15.95 6.48
CA ASP A 324 26.16 14.72 6.01
C ASP A 324 25.52 13.51 6.72
N ALA A 325 25.26 13.61 8.03
CA ALA A 325 24.50 12.58 8.76
C ALA A 325 23.07 12.39 8.23
N ALA A 326 22.36 13.49 7.91
CA ALA A 326 21.01 13.41 7.34
C ALA A 326 21.03 12.75 5.95
N GLU A 327 22.01 13.10 5.11
CA GLU A 327 22.18 12.59 3.74
C GLU A 327 22.64 11.14 3.70
N MET A 328 23.53 10.71 4.61
CA MET A 328 23.95 9.31 4.72
C MET A 328 22.75 8.40 4.96
N GLY A 329 21.79 8.83 5.77
CA GLY A 329 20.51 8.14 5.98
C GLY A 329 20.65 6.74 6.59
N LYS A 330 21.79 6.42 7.19
CA LYS A 330 22.08 5.13 7.82
C LYS A 330 22.05 5.27 9.32
N PHE A 331 21.15 4.51 9.95
CA PHE A 331 20.92 4.56 11.38
C PHE A 331 21.23 3.23 12.04
N ARG A 332 21.60 3.27 13.32
CA ARG A 332 21.75 2.10 14.19
C ARG A 332 20.78 2.18 15.35
N LEU A 333 20.42 1.02 15.91
CA LEU A 333 19.44 0.95 16.99
C LEU A 333 20.05 1.58 18.25
N LEU A 334 19.37 2.56 18.81
CA LEU A 334 19.71 3.19 20.08
C LEU A 334 18.99 2.48 21.24
N THR A 335 17.67 2.29 21.14
CA THR A 335 16.90 1.55 22.14
C THR A 335 15.61 1.00 21.52
N ALA A 336 15.07 -0.06 22.10
CA ALA A 336 13.82 -0.67 21.70
C ALA A 336 12.85 -0.74 22.89
N ILE A 337 11.64 -0.22 22.69
CA ILE A 337 10.55 -0.23 23.66
C ILE A 337 9.61 -1.39 23.28
N THR A 338 9.71 -2.50 24.00
CA THR A 338 8.97 -3.74 23.70
C THR A 338 7.71 -3.91 24.53
N ASP A 339 7.62 -3.27 25.71
CA ASP A 339 6.39 -3.24 26.51
C ASP A 339 5.43 -2.18 25.93
N ILE A 340 4.75 -2.56 24.84
CA ILE A 340 3.79 -1.68 24.15
C ILE A 340 2.59 -1.33 25.04
N GLU A 341 2.25 -2.18 26.01
CA GLU A 341 1.14 -1.91 26.93
C GLU A 341 1.47 -0.79 27.91
N ALA A 342 2.65 -0.84 28.52
CA ALA A 342 3.15 0.26 29.35
C ALA A 342 3.35 1.53 28.52
N PHE A 343 3.84 1.40 27.28
CA PHE A 343 4.02 2.53 26.36
C PHE A 343 2.73 3.29 26.09
N LEU A 344 1.63 2.58 25.80
CA LEU A 344 0.32 3.18 25.61
C LEU A 344 -0.23 3.87 26.86
N GLN A 345 0.28 3.52 28.05
CA GLN A 345 -0.03 4.18 29.31
C GLN A 345 0.94 5.32 29.65
N GLY A 346 1.78 5.73 28.69
CA GLY A 346 2.73 6.83 28.86
C GLY A 346 3.98 6.44 29.65
N LYS A 347 4.38 5.16 29.66
CA LYS A 347 5.60 4.69 30.34
C LYS A 347 6.57 4.07 29.35
N ILE A 348 7.86 4.39 29.48
CA ILE A 348 8.91 3.77 28.67
C ILE A 348 9.73 2.82 29.54
N SER A 349 9.93 1.61 29.04
CA SER A 349 10.91 0.65 29.57
C SER A 349 11.70 0.05 28.41
N GLY A 350 13.03 -0.05 28.59
CA GLY A 350 13.93 -0.61 27.59
C GLY A 350 15.35 -0.70 28.16
N GLU A 351 16.23 -1.39 27.44
CA GLU A 351 17.65 -1.45 27.79
C GLU A 351 18.27 -0.04 27.74
N GLY A 352 19.03 0.32 28.78
CA GLY A 352 19.68 1.63 28.88
C GLY A 352 18.72 2.81 29.10
N VAL A 353 17.44 2.57 29.40
CA VAL A 353 16.44 3.63 29.63
C VAL A 353 16.23 3.85 31.13
N THR A 354 16.28 5.10 31.57
CA THR A 354 16.04 5.48 32.98
C THR A 354 15.13 6.70 33.05
N GLU A 355 14.08 6.66 33.88
CA GLU A 355 13.22 7.82 34.12
C GLU A 355 13.99 8.91 34.90
N ILE A 356 13.84 10.17 34.48
CA ILE A 356 14.60 11.30 35.03
C ILE A 356 13.72 12.45 35.50
N ALA A 357 12.51 12.53 34.98
CA ALA A 357 11.42 13.37 35.43
C ALA A 357 10.11 12.68 35.02
N ALA A 358 8.98 13.10 35.60
CA ALA A 358 7.68 12.54 35.25
C ALA A 358 7.43 12.67 33.74
N GLY A 359 7.36 11.53 33.05
CA GLY A 359 7.13 11.49 31.60
C GLY A 359 8.36 11.79 30.73
N THR A 360 9.57 11.79 31.28
CA THR A 360 10.84 11.99 30.56
C THR A 360 11.89 10.97 30.98
N TRP A 361 12.50 10.30 30.00
CA TRP A 361 13.50 9.25 30.22
C TRP A 361 14.82 9.60 29.54
N ALA A 362 15.94 9.30 30.20
CA ALA A 362 17.26 9.30 29.57
C ALA A 362 17.57 7.93 28.96
N VAL A 363 18.33 7.93 27.87
CA VAL A 363 18.73 6.73 27.13
C VAL A 363 20.25 6.69 27.04
N ASP A 364 20.84 5.53 27.31
CA ASP A 364 22.25 5.32 27.05
C ASP A 364 22.53 5.35 25.54
N ALA A 365 23.49 6.17 25.13
CA ALA A 365 23.91 6.35 23.74
C ALA A 365 24.76 5.17 23.21
N HIS A 366 24.37 3.94 23.51
CA HIS A 366 25.02 2.74 22.98
C HIS A 366 24.32 2.31 21.69
N LEU A 367 25.02 2.45 20.56
CA LEU A 367 24.47 2.02 19.27
C LEU A 367 24.72 0.53 19.07
N SER A 368 23.67 -0.20 18.75
CA SER A 368 23.69 -1.64 18.54
C SER A 368 23.13 -2.01 17.16
N GLY A 369 23.36 -3.26 16.75
CA GLY A 369 22.83 -3.80 15.50
C GLY A 369 23.56 -3.34 14.24
N ALA A 370 23.03 -3.76 13.10
CA ALA A 370 23.52 -3.37 11.79
C ALA A 370 22.99 -1.97 11.39
N GLU A 371 23.71 -1.30 10.49
CA GLU A 371 23.21 -0.08 9.86
C GLU A 371 21.98 -0.39 9.01
N ILE A 372 20.92 0.40 9.19
CA ILE A 372 19.68 0.32 8.43
C ILE A 372 19.46 1.67 7.74
N ALA A 373 19.18 1.62 6.44
CA ALA A 373 18.82 2.81 5.69
C ALA A 373 17.39 3.23 6.04
N TRP A 374 17.19 4.53 6.28
CA TRP A 374 15.84 5.09 6.37
C TRP A 374 15.16 5.08 5.00
N SER A 375 13.90 4.69 4.98
CA SER A 375 13.05 4.74 3.79
C SER A 375 11.69 5.33 4.16
N PRO A 376 11.19 6.36 3.46
CA PRO A 376 9.89 6.92 3.75
C PRO A 376 8.80 5.88 3.47
N ARG A 377 7.84 5.74 4.40
CA ARG A 377 6.61 4.97 4.13
C ARG A 377 5.81 5.66 3.03
N THR A 378 5.08 4.89 2.22
CA THR A 378 4.20 5.44 1.19
C THR A 378 3.19 6.43 1.80
N ALA A 379 2.96 7.57 1.12
CA ALA A 379 1.98 8.56 1.57
C ALA A 379 0.57 7.97 1.60
N GLU A 380 -0.32 8.51 2.43
CA GLU A 380 -1.71 8.06 2.47
C GLU A 380 -2.36 8.21 1.09
N PHE A 381 -3.18 7.22 0.68
CA PHE A 381 -3.79 7.21 -0.63
C PHE A 381 -5.19 6.59 -0.58
N SER A 382 -6.06 7.03 -1.49
CA SER A 382 -7.33 6.39 -1.78
C SER A 382 -7.31 5.75 -3.17
N PRO A 383 -7.59 4.44 -3.28
CA PRO A 383 -7.63 3.75 -4.56
C PRO A 383 -9.01 3.80 -5.21
N LYS A 384 -9.06 4.00 -6.52
CA LYS A 384 -10.26 3.69 -7.32
C LYS A 384 -10.34 2.21 -7.71
N VAL A 385 -9.19 1.53 -7.76
CA VAL A 385 -9.07 0.09 -8.02
C VAL A 385 -8.35 -0.56 -6.85
N PHE A 386 -8.97 -1.53 -6.20
CA PHE A 386 -8.37 -2.26 -5.08
C PHE A 386 -8.66 -3.75 -5.18
N ALA A 387 -7.63 -4.59 -5.14
CA ALA A 387 -7.78 -6.04 -5.28
C ALA A 387 -6.66 -6.81 -4.56
N SER A 388 -6.94 -8.07 -4.21
CA SER A 388 -5.94 -9.08 -3.87
C SER A 388 -5.69 -9.97 -5.08
N ALA A 389 -4.43 -10.17 -5.46
CA ALA A 389 -4.08 -10.96 -6.61
C ALA A 389 -2.65 -11.51 -6.48
N GLY A 390 -2.43 -12.78 -6.83
CA GLY A 390 -1.08 -13.34 -6.95
C GLY A 390 -0.19 -13.23 -5.70
N GLY A 391 -0.78 -13.16 -4.51
CA GLY A 391 -0.06 -12.95 -3.24
C GLY A 391 0.27 -11.49 -2.90
N TYR A 392 -0.35 -10.53 -3.61
CA TYR A 392 -0.19 -9.10 -3.39
C TYR A 392 -1.55 -8.42 -3.21
N LEU A 393 -1.56 -7.40 -2.37
CA LEU A 393 -2.53 -6.33 -2.39
C LEU A 393 -2.12 -5.33 -3.46
N ALA A 394 -3.09 -4.86 -4.25
CA ALA A 394 -2.86 -3.91 -5.32
C ALA A 394 -3.87 -2.76 -5.25
N ALA A 395 -3.36 -1.54 -5.31
CA ALA A 395 -4.10 -0.30 -5.26
C ALA A 395 -3.74 0.55 -6.49
N GLY A 396 -4.68 0.75 -7.40
CA GLY A 396 -4.48 1.46 -8.66
C GLY A 396 -5.41 2.65 -8.82
N ASN A 397 -5.04 3.57 -9.73
CA ASN A 397 -5.79 4.78 -10.03
C ASN A 397 -6.05 5.59 -8.75
N LEU A 398 -4.97 6.21 -8.28
CA LEU A 398 -4.84 6.67 -6.91
C LEU A 398 -5.14 8.17 -6.79
N THR A 399 -5.72 8.56 -5.67
CA THR A 399 -5.58 9.91 -5.14
C THR A 399 -4.63 9.85 -3.96
N VAL A 400 -3.45 10.44 -4.10
CA VAL A 400 -2.42 10.44 -3.05
C VAL A 400 -2.56 11.72 -2.25
N LYS A 401 -2.77 11.58 -0.94
CA LYS A 401 -2.78 12.70 0.00
C LYS A 401 -1.35 13.10 0.32
N ARG A 402 -1.06 14.39 0.29
CA ARG A 402 0.24 14.91 0.75
C ARG A 402 0.36 14.66 2.25
N ARG A 403 1.57 14.32 2.69
CA ARG A 403 1.86 13.93 4.08
C ARG A 403 1.58 15.10 5.01
N LEU A 404 1.06 14.82 6.20
CA LEU A 404 0.94 15.87 7.21
C LEU A 404 2.34 16.29 7.68
N PRO A 405 2.56 17.58 8.00
CA PRO A 405 3.78 18.04 8.66
C PRO A 405 4.07 17.28 9.96
N PRO A 406 5.32 17.30 10.47
CA PRO A 406 5.66 16.74 11.78
C PRO A 406 4.87 17.39 12.92
N HIS A 407 4.74 16.67 14.04
CA HIS A 407 4.19 17.25 15.26
C HIS A 407 5.06 18.43 15.74
N PHE A 408 4.44 19.47 16.31
CA PHE A 408 5.20 20.64 16.77
C PHE A 408 6.26 20.26 17.81
N LEU A 409 5.87 19.44 18.81
CA LEU A 409 6.75 19.04 19.90
C LEU A 409 7.88 18.09 19.48
N SER A 410 7.74 17.34 18.38
CA SER A 410 8.83 16.49 17.90
C SER A 410 9.95 17.25 17.22
N MET A 411 9.67 18.48 16.79
CA MET A 411 10.67 19.41 16.24
C MET A 411 11.28 20.31 17.30
N CYS A 412 10.77 20.32 18.53
CA CYS A 412 11.26 21.16 19.61
C CYS A 412 12.49 20.57 20.29
N ASP A 413 13.38 21.42 20.81
CA ASP A 413 14.41 20.99 21.76
C ASP A 413 13.75 20.54 23.06
N GLY A 414 13.69 19.22 23.29
CA GLY A 414 13.04 18.60 24.45
C GLY A 414 13.63 19.04 25.79
N SER A 415 14.85 19.57 25.82
CA SER A 415 15.47 20.11 27.05
C SER A 415 14.98 21.52 27.41
N ARG A 416 14.23 22.19 26.52
CA ARG A 416 13.76 23.57 26.67
C ARG A 416 12.23 23.70 26.68
N LEU A 417 11.51 22.60 26.86
CA LEU A 417 10.07 22.61 26.92
C LEU A 417 9.58 23.42 28.13
N VAL A 418 8.57 24.25 27.90
CA VAL A 418 7.88 25.07 28.89
C VAL A 418 6.47 24.52 29.07
N GLU A 419 6.03 24.35 30.31
CA GLU A 419 4.65 23.97 30.64
C GLU A 419 3.69 25.14 30.34
N GLY A 420 2.62 24.87 29.60
CA GLY A 420 1.61 25.86 29.23
C GLY A 420 0.85 25.47 27.96
N MET A 421 -0.47 25.68 27.99
CA MET A 421 -1.33 25.45 26.83
C MET A 421 -0.92 26.34 25.66
N ALA A 422 -0.69 25.71 24.50
CA ALA A 422 -0.29 26.37 23.27
C ALA A 422 -1.08 25.85 22.07
N SER A 423 -1.58 26.76 21.24
CA SER A 423 -2.09 26.41 19.90
C SER A 423 -0.94 26.46 18.92
N THR A 424 -0.66 25.36 18.25
CA THR A 424 0.51 25.19 17.39
C THR A 424 0.09 24.89 15.95
N PHE A 425 0.86 25.43 15.00
CA PHE A 425 0.62 25.27 13.58
C PHE A 425 1.94 25.01 12.88
N VAL A 426 2.00 23.94 12.09
CA VAL A 426 3.15 23.62 11.25
C VAL A 426 2.65 23.55 9.82
N ALA A 427 3.17 24.42 8.95
CA ALA A 427 2.82 24.48 7.54
C ALA A 427 4.04 24.16 6.68
N VAL A 428 3.86 23.35 5.64
CA VAL A 428 4.92 23.03 4.68
C VAL A 428 4.46 23.40 3.28
N THR A 429 5.28 24.16 2.57
CA THR A 429 5.08 24.53 1.17
C THR A 429 5.88 23.59 0.26
N LEU A 430 5.21 23.01 -0.73
CA LEU A 430 5.80 22.12 -1.74
C LEU A 430 5.73 22.75 -3.13
N ALA A 431 6.81 22.58 -3.90
CA ALA A 431 6.81 22.84 -5.33
C ALA A 431 6.15 21.67 -6.09
N THR A 432 5.10 21.95 -6.85
CA THR A 432 4.34 20.94 -7.60
C THR A 432 4.22 21.34 -9.08
N PRO A 433 3.90 20.39 -9.98
CA PRO A 433 3.66 20.73 -11.39
C PRO A 433 2.53 21.77 -11.59
N GLU A 434 1.59 21.83 -10.64
CA GLU A 434 0.42 22.73 -10.67
C GLU A 434 0.71 24.09 -9.99
N GLY A 435 1.92 24.33 -9.50
CA GLY A 435 2.30 25.49 -8.70
C GLY A 435 2.70 25.09 -7.28
N GLU A 436 2.28 25.83 -6.27
CA GLU A 436 2.56 25.50 -4.87
C GLU A 436 1.41 24.72 -4.23
N ALA A 437 1.76 23.83 -3.31
CA ALA A 437 0.82 23.19 -2.39
C ALA A 437 1.24 23.51 -0.96
N VAL A 438 0.26 23.70 -0.06
CA VAL A 438 0.51 23.96 1.36
C VAL A 438 -0.24 22.91 2.17
N VAL A 439 0.48 22.24 3.07
CA VAL A 439 -0.13 21.31 4.03
C VAL A 439 0.12 21.83 5.43
N THR A 440 -0.94 22.01 6.20
CA THR A 440 -0.88 22.53 7.57
C THR A 440 -1.41 21.49 8.57
N ARG A 441 -0.66 21.29 9.65
CA ARG A 441 -1.09 20.57 10.86
C ARG A 441 -1.37 21.60 11.95
N SER A 442 -2.48 21.45 12.68
CA SER A 442 -2.77 22.23 13.88
C SER A 442 -3.03 21.33 15.09
N GLU A 443 -2.50 21.74 16.24
CA GLU A 443 -2.56 20.96 17.48
C GLU A 443 -2.67 21.87 18.69
N LEU A 444 -3.39 21.42 19.72
CA LEU A 444 -3.36 22.01 21.05
C LEU A 444 -2.41 21.18 21.91
N THR A 445 -1.39 21.81 22.48
CA THR A 445 -0.36 21.13 23.29
C THR A 445 -0.30 21.73 24.69
N GLU A 446 0.03 20.91 25.70
CA GLU A 446 0.19 21.37 27.10
C GLU A 446 1.59 21.91 27.39
N ARG A 447 2.49 21.77 26.42
CA ARG A 447 3.87 22.25 26.45
C ARG A 447 4.18 22.99 25.17
N TYR A 448 5.17 23.86 25.21
CA TYR A 448 5.72 24.48 24.01
C TYR A 448 7.21 24.76 24.15
N SER A 449 7.86 25.19 23.08
CA SER A 449 9.25 25.65 23.09
C SER A 449 9.36 26.92 22.27
N GLU A 450 10.31 27.78 22.65
CA GLU A 450 10.72 28.96 21.89
C GLU A 450 11.86 28.64 20.91
N LYS A 451 12.21 27.34 20.79
CA LYS A 451 13.35 26.86 20.04
C LYS A 451 13.14 25.45 19.49
N LEU A 452 13.39 25.28 18.20
CA LEU A 452 13.39 23.99 17.51
C LEU A 452 14.78 23.34 17.55
N THR A 453 14.83 22.03 17.30
CA THR A 453 16.08 21.26 17.23
C THR A 453 16.99 21.71 16.09
N GLY A 454 18.24 21.22 16.07
CA GLY A 454 19.22 21.52 15.03
C GLY A 454 18.94 20.91 13.65
N CYS A 455 17.89 20.09 13.49
CA CYS A 455 17.53 19.51 12.20
C CYS A 455 16.02 19.30 12.13
N VAL A 456 15.39 19.87 11.11
CA VAL A 456 13.97 19.67 10.80
C VAL A 456 13.85 19.10 9.39
N GLY A 457 12.87 18.23 9.19
CA GLY A 457 12.70 17.53 7.93
C GLY A 457 11.24 17.32 7.56
N TYR A 458 10.99 17.19 6.26
CA TYR A 458 9.71 16.82 5.72
C TYR A 458 9.91 15.71 4.69
N PRO A 459 9.11 14.63 4.73
CA PRO A 459 9.27 13.46 3.88
C PRO A 459 8.83 13.70 2.44
N ASP A 460 9.21 14.79 1.78
CA ASP A 460 9.03 15.00 0.34
C ASP A 460 10.12 15.95 -0.13
N ALA A 461 10.94 15.52 -1.10
CA ALA A 461 12.04 16.35 -1.60
C ALA A 461 11.56 17.64 -2.29
N ARG A 462 10.27 17.73 -2.66
CA ARG A 462 9.68 18.94 -3.24
C ARG A 462 9.35 20.01 -2.22
N ALA A 463 9.44 19.72 -0.91
CA ALA A 463 9.22 20.73 0.12
C ALA A 463 10.35 21.77 0.10
N ILE A 464 9.96 23.04 0.01
CA ILE A 464 10.88 24.18 -0.15
C ILE A 464 10.89 25.09 1.08
N LYS A 465 9.83 25.04 1.89
CA LYS A 465 9.67 25.91 3.07
C LYS A 465 8.85 25.23 4.15
N MET A 466 9.24 25.42 5.40
CA MET A 466 8.46 25.08 6.58
C MET A 466 8.24 26.33 7.43
N GLU A 467 7.01 26.52 7.88
CA GLU A 467 6.61 27.59 8.77
C GLU A 467 6.04 27.00 10.06
N VAL A 468 6.56 27.43 11.20
CA VAL A 468 6.19 26.91 12.52
C VAL A 468 5.70 28.07 13.37
N ILE A 469 4.49 27.95 13.89
CA ILE A 469 3.82 28.96 14.71
C ILE A 469 3.37 28.32 16.02
N ALA A 470 3.62 28.96 17.15
CA ALA A 470 3.06 28.60 18.44
C ALA A 470 2.44 29.84 19.11
N VAL A 471 1.22 29.71 19.63
CA VAL A 471 0.51 30.76 20.35
C VAL A 471 0.30 30.32 21.78
N ALA A 472 1.02 30.94 22.72
CA ALA A 472 1.01 30.59 24.13
C ALA A 472 1.09 31.85 25.00
N GLY A 473 0.33 31.88 26.11
CA GLY A 473 0.39 32.98 27.07
C GLY A 473 0.11 34.38 26.48
N GLY A 474 -0.69 34.47 25.42
CA GLY A 474 -0.99 35.73 24.72
C GLY A 474 0.12 36.23 23.79
N LYS A 475 1.17 35.43 23.54
CA LYS A 475 2.25 35.71 22.60
C LYS A 475 2.21 34.75 21.43
N SER A 476 2.69 35.19 20.27
CA SER A 476 2.90 34.38 19.08
C SER A 476 4.39 34.21 18.83
N PHE A 477 4.83 32.99 18.60
CA PHE A 477 6.20 32.64 18.25
C PHE A 477 6.22 32.09 16.83
N ARG A 478 7.20 32.48 16.01
CA ARG A 478 7.27 32.05 14.60
C ARG A 478 8.68 31.72 14.17
N ALA A 479 8.85 30.65 13.41
CA ALA A 479 10.04 30.36 12.64
C ALA A 479 9.67 30.07 11.18
N GLU A 480 10.41 30.66 10.24
CA GLU A 480 10.32 30.38 8.81
C GLU A 480 11.64 29.77 8.35
N ILE A 481 11.59 28.55 7.81
CA ILE A 481 12.75 27.70 7.57
C ILE A 481 12.75 27.26 6.11
N ALA A 482 13.79 27.65 5.38
CA ALA A 482 14.00 27.18 4.01
C ALA A 482 14.48 25.72 4.03
N LEU A 483 13.77 24.84 3.31
CA LEU A 483 14.12 23.44 3.18
C LEU A 483 14.87 23.21 1.86
N ARG A 484 15.80 22.26 1.86
CA ARG A 484 16.46 21.78 0.64
C ARG A 484 16.22 20.29 0.42
N PRO A 485 16.11 19.83 -0.85
CA PRO A 485 15.98 18.42 -1.16
C PRO A 485 17.22 17.64 -0.71
N SER A 486 17.00 16.43 -0.20
CA SER A 486 18.07 15.45 -0.01
C SER A 486 18.56 14.87 -1.34
N SER A 487 19.81 14.42 -1.37
CA SER A 487 20.41 13.74 -2.54
C SER A 487 19.66 12.47 -2.94
N SER A 488 19.01 11.80 -1.98
CA SER A 488 18.20 10.60 -2.21
C SER A 488 16.87 10.86 -2.92
N GLY A 489 16.38 12.11 -2.93
CA GLY A 489 15.05 12.46 -3.43
C GLY A 489 13.89 12.05 -2.52
N ASN A 490 14.15 11.46 -1.36
CA ASN A 490 13.12 10.91 -0.47
C ASN A 490 12.51 11.93 0.50
N PHE A 491 13.23 13.02 0.79
CA PHE A 491 12.83 14.04 1.77
C PHE A 491 13.53 15.37 1.50
N ALA A 492 13.07 16.42 2.19
CA ALA A 492 13.72 17.72 2.28
C ALA A 492 14.00 18.06 3.75
N PHE A 493 15.04 18.84 4.02
CA PHE A 493 15.44 19.15 5.39
C PHE A 493 16.19 20.49 5.49
N ALA A 494 16.35 20.97 6.73
CA ALA A 494 17.17 22.12 7.09
C ALA A 494 17.94 21.80 8.37
N VAL A 495 19.14 22.37 8.50
CA VAL A 495 20.04 22.17 9.65
C VAL A 495 20.49 23.50 10.25
N SER A 496 20.73 23.51 11.55
CA SER A 496 21.28 24.61 12.33
C SER A 496 22.08 24.07 13.51
N THR A 497 23.31 24.54 13.72
CA THR A 497 24.18 24.13 14.85
C THR A 497 23.59 24.45 16.21
N ASP A 498 22.88 25.55 16.28
CA ASP A 498 22.29 26.07 17.50
C ASP A 498 20.78 25.88 17.52
N GLY A 499 20.18 25.08 16.64
CA GLY A 499 18.72 24.99 16.50
C GLY A 499 18.10 26.21 15.83
N PHE A 500 16.77 26.17 15.61
CA PHE A 500 16.04 27.29 15.01
C PHE A 500 15.29 28.06 16.09
N ALA A 501 15.63 29.35 16.25
CA ALA A 501 14.94 30.22 17.19
C ALA A 501 13.52 30.54 16.69
N MET A 502 12.57 30.60 17.61
CA MET A 502 11.21 31.08 17.34
C MET A 502 11.00 32.42 18.07
N PRO A 503 11.41 33.56 17.48
CA PRO A 503 11.19 34.86 18.08
C PRO A 503 9.70 35.16 18.27
N VAL A 504 9.41 36.00 19.26
CA VAL A 504 8.07 36.57 19.46
C VAL A 504 7.76 37.52 18.30
N VAL A 505 6.55 37.39 17.75
CA VAL A 505 6.04 38.20 16.65
C VAL A 505 4.65 38.73 16.99
N ASP A 506 4.20 39.74 16.25
CA ASP A 506 2.80 40.17 16.27
C ASP A 506 1.88 39.03 15.79
N ALA A 507 0.56 39.16 15.98
CA ALA A 507 -0.40 38.15 15.57
C ALA A 507 -0.20 37.75 14.08
N VAL A 508 -0.03 36.46 13.81
CA VAL A 508 0.24 35.91 12.48
C VAL A 508 -0.97 35.12 11.99
N ALA A 509 -1.30 35.27 10.71
CA ALA A 509 -2.30 34.45 10.06
C ALA A 509 -1.79 33.01 9.92
N VAL A 510 -2.61 32.04 10.30
CA VAL A 510 -2.29 30.62 10.13
C VAL A 510 -2.38 30.27 8.64
N PRO A 511 -1.35 29.63 8.04
CA PRO A 511 -1.42 29.19 6.66
C PRO A 511 -2.52 28.14 6.45
N GLU A 512 -3.43 28.37 5.50
CA GLU A 512 -4.46 27.40 5.14
C GLU A 512 -3.91 26.32 4.20
N SER A 513 -4.36 25.08 4.41
CA SER A 513 -4.02 23.97 3.52
C SER A 513 -4.62 24.18 2.12
N SER A 514 -3.82 23.94 1.08
CA SER A 514 -4.24 24.06 -0.33
C SER A 514 -3.56 22.99 -1.19
N ASN A 515 -4.29 22.49 -2.20
CA ASN A 515 -3.81 21.43 -3.09
C ASN A 515 -3.24 20.22 -2.31
N VAL A 516 -3.98 19.70 -1.33
CA VAL A 516 -3.51 18.61 -0.46
C VAL A 516 -3.48 17.26 -1.18
N ASP A 517 -4.31 17.07 -2.19
CA ASP A 517 -4.44 15.81 -2.93
C ASP A 517 -3.80 15.86 -4.31
N SER A 518 -3.33 14.73 -4.80
CA SER A 518 -2.75 14.57 -6.13
C SER A 518 -3.38 13.36 -6.82
N ARG A 519 -4.04 13.57 -7.96
CA ARG A 519 -4.66 12.50 -8.74
C ARG A 519 -3.64 11.85 -9.67
N CYS A 520 -3.49 10.53 -9.57
CA CYS A 520 -2.51 9.75 -10.30
C CYS A 520 -3.17 8.50 -10.89
N GLU A 521 -3.80 8.66 -12.05
CA GLU A 521 -4.65 7.60 -12.64
C GLU A 521 -3.88 6.36 -13.12
N SER A 522 -2.61 6.55 -13.52
CA SER A 522 -1.72 5.47 -13.95
C SER A 522 -0.85 4.92 -12.82
N ALA A 523 -0.97 5.44 -11.60
CA ALA A 523 -0.17 4.97 -10.47
C ALA A 523 -0.74 3.68 -9.89
N LEU A 524 0.16 2.75 -9.56
CA LEU A 524 -0.12 1.49 -8.88
C LEU A 524 0.79 1.38 -7.67
N PHE A 525 0.20 1.18 -6.49
CA PHE A 525 0.90 0.76 -5.30
C PHE A 525 0.59 -0.71 -5.01
N VAL A 526 1.58 -1.46 -4.53
CA VAL A 526 1.41 -2.86 -4.14
C VAL A 526 2.01 -3.12 -2.76
N ALA A 527 1.45 -4.09 -2.04
CA ALA A 527 2.02 -4.65 -0.82
C ALA A 527 1.90 -6.16 -0.88
N PRO A 528 2.93 -6.94 -0.49
CA PRO A 528 2.78 -8.39 -0.36
C PRO A 528 1.72 -8.73 0.68
N CYS A 529 0.89 -9.76 0.46
CA CYS A 529 -0.11 -10.17 1.45
C CYS A 529 0.51 -10.63 2.77
N SER A 530 1.79 -11.02 2.77
CA SER A 530 2.57 -11.31 3.98
C SER A 530 2.98 -10.07 4.76
N MET A 531 3.01 -8.88 4.14
CA MET A 531 3.40 -7.60 4.72
C MET A 531 2.40 -6.51 4.29
N PRO A 532 1.12 -6.61 4.69
CA PRO A 532 0.02 -5.83 4.13
C PRO A 532 0.06 -4.32 4.43
N MET A 533 1.01 -3.88 5.26
CA MET A 533 1.25 -2.47 5.59
C MET A 533 2.43 -1.86 4.81
N GLN A 534 3.21 -2.67 4.09
CA GLN A 534 4.43 -2.25 3.38
C GLN A 534 4.14 -1.94 1.91
N TRP A 535 3.40 -0.86 1.68
CA TRP A 535 3.03 -0.40 0.34
C TRP A 535 4.23 0.21 -0.41
N GLN A 536 4.38 -0.14 -1.69
CA GLN A 536 5.45 0.32 -2.57
C GLN A 536 4.91 0.77 -3.93
N PRO A 537 5.44 1.85 -4.51
CA PRO A 537 5.08 2.29 -5.85
C PRO A 537 5.65 1.38 -6.94
N CYS A 538 4.86 1.10 -7.98
CA CYS A 538 5.31 0.47 -9.21
C CYS A 538 5.54 1.52 -10.29
N GLU A 539 6.79 1.82 -10.60
CA GLU A 539 7.15 2.78 -11.65
C GLU A 539 7.10 2.15 -13.05
N GLY A 540 6.92 2.96 -14.10
CA GLY A 540 7.06 2.47 -15.49
C GLY A 540 6.01 1.46 -15.96
N ILE A 541 4.84 1.38 -15.32
CA ILE A 541 3.77 0.43 -15.67
C ILE A 541 2.94 0.85 -16.90
N GLY A 542 3.08 2.08 -17.39
CA GLY A 542 2.34 2.65 -18.51
C GLY A 542 1.75 4.03 -18.17
N SER A 543 1.08 4.65 -19.14
CA SER A 543 0.41 5.96 -18.96
C SER A 543 -1.11 5.86 -18.94
N GLY A 544 -1.69 4.69 -19.23
CA GLY A 544 -3.14 4.47 -19.19
C GLY A 544 -3.69 4.46 -17.77
N SER A 545 -4.92 4.97 -17.61
CA SER A 545 -5.71 4.87 -16.38
C SER A 545 -5.89 3.39 -15.99
N ILE A 546 -5.65 3.04 -14.73
CA ILE A 546 -5.80 1.66 -14.26
C ILE A 546 -7.28 1.32 -14.05
N ILE A 547 -7.69 0.17 -14.58
CA ILE A 547 -9.07 -0.33 -14.59
C ILE A 547 -9.24 -1.49 -13.61
N ALA A 548 -8.29 -2.44 -13.62
CA ALA A 548 -8.33 -3.59 -12.72
C ALA A 548 -6.94 -4.22 -12.53
N VAL A 549 -6.79 -4.96 -11.44
CA VAL A 549 -5.64 -5.84 -11.19
C VAL A 549 -6.18 -7.23 -10.88
N SER A 550 -5.60 -8.25 -11.51
CA SER A 550 -6.06 -9.64 -11.41
C SER A 550 -4.85 -10.58 -11.31
N PRO A 551 -4.98 -11.79 -10.72
CA PRO A 551 -3.89 -12.76 -10.73
C PRO A 551 -3.48 -13.13 -12.16
N SER A 552 -2.20 -13.46 -12.34
CA SER A 552 -1.73 -14.09 -13.57
C SER A 552 -1.66 -15.61 -13.40
N PHE A 553 -2.12 -16.34 -14.42
CA PHE A 553 -2.14 -17.79 -14.45
C PHE A 553 -1.23 -18.28 -15.58
N ARG A 554 0.09 -18.16 -15.37
CA ARG A 554 1.06 -18.72 -16.31
C ARG A 554 1.42 -20.15 -15.92
N TYR A 555 0.91 -21.14 -16.65
CA TYR A 555 1.48 -22.49 -16.69
C TYR A 555 2.41 -22.61 -17.92
N GLY A 556 3.72 -22.87 -17.71
CA GLY A 556 4.60 -23.48 -18.74
C GLY A 556 5.95 -22.81 -19.07
N SER A 557 7.04 -23.56 -18.80
CA SER A 557 8.48 -23.46 -19.23
C SER A 557 9.46 -22.46 -18.54
N SER A 558 9.80 -22.80 -17.30
CA SER A 558 11.15 -22.93 -16.67
C SER A 558 12.36 -22.02 -16.97
N TRP A 559 12.35 -21.01 -17.83
CA TRP A 559 13.52 -20.10 -17.96
C TRP A 559 13.21 -18.60 -17.88
N THR A 560 11.95 -18.19 -18.07
CA THR A 560 11.45 -16.83 -17.79
C THR A 560 10.21 -16.82 -16.89
N LEU A 561 9.69 -18.00 -16.57
CA LEU A 561 8.38 -18.20 -15.95
C LEU A 561 8.47 -18.47 -14.46
N GLY A 562 7.90 -17.54 -13.68
CA GLY A 562 7.81 -17.59 -12.22
C GLY A 562 7.76 -16.21 -11.54
N ARG A 563 7.91 -15.11 -12.29
CA ARG A 563 8.07 -13.76 -11.72
C ARG A 563 6.91 -12.80 -11.90
N SER A 564 5.86 -13.13 -12.67
CA SER A 564 4.78 -12.19 -13.01
C SER A 564 3.45 -12.51 -12.31
N PRO A 565 3.30 -12.33 -11.00
CA PRO A 565 2.09 -12.70 -10.25
C PRO A 565 0.84 -11.90 -10.62
N LEU A 566 0.99 -10.72 -11.24
CA LEU A 566 -0.12 -9.81 -11.49
C LEU A 566 -0.34 -9.55 -12.99
N CYS A 567 -1.61 -9.43 -13.34
CA CYS A 567 -2.12 -8.93 -14.62
C CYS A 567 -2.80 -7.57 -14.40
N LEU A 568 -2.32 -6.54 -15.07
CA LEU A 568 -2.81 -5.17 -15.00
C LEU A 568 -3.65 -4.85 -16.23
N PHE A 569 -4.90 -4.44 -16.02
CA PHE A 569 -5.78 -3.92 -17.04
C PHE A 569 -5.80 -2.39 -16.95
N SER A 570 -5.43 -1.73 -18.04
CA SER A 570 -5.43 -0.27 -18.15
C SER A 570 -6.07 0.18 -19.47
N ALA A 571 -6.36 1.47 -19.57
CA ALA A 571 -7.03 2.08 -20.73
C ALA A 571 -6.27 1.92 -22.07
N ASP A 572 -5.05 1.40 -22.06
CA ASP A 572 -4.18 1.19 -23.22
C ASP A 572 -3.79 -0.28 -23.46
N GLY A 573 -4.34 -1.21 -22.66
CA GLY A 573 -4.22 -2.66 -22.86
C GLY A 573 -3.99 -3.47 -21.58
N VAL A 574 -3.59 -4.73 -21.76
CA VAL A 574 -3.34 -5.69 -20.68
C VAL A 574 -1.83 -5.94 -20.53
N ARG A 575 -1.31 -5.82 -19.32
CA ARG A 575 0.11 -6.02 -18.98
C ARG A 575 0.32 -7.08 -17.93
N LEU A 576 1.47 -7.74 -17.97
CA LEU A 576 1.95 -8.60 -16.90
C LEU A 576 3.01 -7.87 -16.09
N LEU A 577 2.86 -7.85 -14.76
CA LEU A 577 3.77 -7.18 -13.85
C LEU A 577 4.65 -8.22 -13.17
N SER A 578 5.97 -7.98 -13.18
CA SER A 578 6.94 -8.89 -12.60
C SER A 578 7.65 -8.32 -11.39
N PHE A 579 7.97 -9.18 -10.43
CA PHE A 579 8.64 -8.83 -9.18
C PHE A 579 9.88 -9.69 -8.95
N ASP A 580 10.84 -9.15 -8.20
CA ASP A 580 11.99 -9.90 -7.71
C ASP A 580 11.65 -10.71 -6.44
N SER A 581 12.62 -11.49 -5.94
CA SER A 581 12.44 -12.29 -4.72
C SER A 581 12.29 -11.46 -3.44
N ARG A 582 12.51 -10.14 -3.50
CA ARG A 582 12.29 -9.19 -2.41
C ARG A 582 11.00 -8.40 -2.61
N HIS A 583 10.11 -8.90 -3.48
CA HIS A 583 8.83 -8.29 -3.82
C HIS A 583 8.93 -6.91 -4.49
N ARG A 584 10.10 -6.50 -4.99
CA ARG A 584 10.24 -5.21 -5.69
C ARG A 584 9.78 -5.36 -7.13
N PHE A 585 9.03 -4.38 -7.62
CA PHE A 585 8.62 -4.31 -9.01
C PHE A 585 9.84 -4.25 -9.94
N THR A 586 9.77 -4.96 -11.06
CA THR A 586 10.89 -5.05 -12.02
C THR A 586 10.49 -4.64 -13.44
N VAL A 587 9.37 -5.13 -13.96
CA VAL A 587 8.96 -4.88 -15.35
C VAL A 587 7.46 -5.06 -15.55
N ALA A 588 6.88 -4.24 -16.44
CA ALA A 588 5.54 -4.40 -16.98
C ALA A 588 5.60 -4.76 -18.48
N THR A 589 5.02 -5.89 -18.88
CA THR A 589 5.03 -6.37 -20.28
C THR A 589 3.64 -6.32 -20.88
N LEU A 590 3.43 -5.55 -21.95
CA LEU A 590 2.17 -5.51 -22.70
C LEU A 590 1.94 -6.82 -23.45
N ILE A 591 0.80 -7.48 -23.20
CA ILE A 591 0.43 -8.77 -23.81
C ILE A 591 -0.80 -8.67 -24.72
N SER A 592 -1.61 -7.62 -24.58
CA SER A 592 -2.80 -7.39 -25.40
C SER A 592 -3.17 -5.92 -25.44
N ARG A 593 -3.85 -5.52 -26.52
CA ARG A 593 -4.43 -4.18 -26.72
C ARG A 593 -5.94 -4.13 -26.42
N HIS A 594 -6.57 -5.26 -26.12
CA HIS A 594 -7.95 -5.26 -25.65
C HIS A 594 -8.04 -4.51 -24.31
N VAL A 595 -9.10 -3.74 -24.16
CA VAL A 595 -9.36 -2.90 -22.98
C VAL A 595 -10.68 -3.34 -22.39
N ALA A 596 -10.72 -3.69 -21.11
CA ALA A 596 -11.97 -3.94 -20.40
C ALA A 596 -12.61 -2.60 -20.01
N PRO A 597 -13.95 -2.45 -20.06
CA PRO A 597 -14.61 -1.19 -19.71
C PRO A 597 -14.60 -0.92 -18.20
N ASP A 598 -14.62 -1.97 -17.37
CA ASP A 598 -14.67 -1.90 -15.91
C ASP A 598 -14.02 -3.16 -15.30
N GLY A 599 -13.57 -3.07 -14.04
CA GLY A 599 -13.03 -4.21 -13.31
C GLY A 599 -14.03 -5.34 -13.06
N LYS A 600 -15.33 -5.03 -13.00
CA LYS A 600 -16.40 -6.04 -12.92
C LYS A 600 -16.51 -6.89 -14.18
N CYS A 601 -16.01 -6.40 -15.31
CA CYS A 601 -16.02 -7.12 -16.58
C CYS A 601 -14.84 -8.09 -16.73
N ILE A 602 -14.13 -8.39 -15.63
CA ILE A 602 -12.99 -9.31 -15.57
C ILE A 602 -13.22 -10.30 -14.43
N CYS A 603 -12.99 -11.58 -14.67
CA CYS A 603 -13.02 -12.60 -13.64
C CYS A 603 -11.88 -13.62 -13.80
N PRO A 604 -11.33 -14.16 -12.70
CA PRO A 604 -10.54 -15.36 -12.73
C PRO A 604 -11.35 -16.59 -13.16
N THR A 605 -10.72 -17.49 -13.90
CA THR A 605 -11.27 -18.81 -14.29
C THR A 605 -10.35 -19.93 -13.82
N ALA A 606 -10.77 -21.19 -13.99
CA ALA A 606 -9.92 -22.34 -13.64
C ALA A 606 -8.61 -22.41 -14.45
N ALA A 607 -8.59 -21.84 -15.66
CA ALA A 607 -7.45 -21.91 -16.59
C ALA A 607 -6.71 -20.57 -16.78
N GLY A 608 -7.24 -19.46 -16.25
CA GLY A 608 -6.81 -18.14 -16.68
C GLY A 608 -7.69 -17.00 -16.17
N LEU A 609 -7.89 -16.01 -17.03
CA LEU A 609 -8.89 -14.96 -16.84
C LEU A 609 -9.89 -14.97 -17.99
N ALA A 610 -11.12 -14.54 -17.74
CA ALA A 610 -12.08 -14.17 -18.76
C ALA A 610 -12.49 -12.71 -18.57
N PHE A 611 -12.69 -11.99 -19.66
CA PHE A 611 -13.18 -10.62 -19.61
C PHE A 611 -13.92 -10.24 -20.89
N ALA A 612 -14.76 -9.20 -20.80
CA ALA A 612 -15.35 -8.56 -21.97
C ALA A 612 -14.63 -7.24 -22.25
N ASP A 613 -14.30 -6.98 -23.50
CA ASP A 613 -13.65 -5.73 -23.89
C ASP A 613 -14.65 -4.58 -24.11
N THR A 614 -14.16 -3.38 -24.44
CA THR A 614 -15.00 -2.20 -24.67
C THR A 614 -15.94 -2.31 -25.89
N HIS A 615 -15.73 -3.31 -26.75
CA HIS A 615 -16.62 -3.64 -27.86
C HIS A 615 -17.62 -4.75 -27.51
N GLY A 616 -17.54 -5.29 -26.29
CA GLY A 616 -18.38 -6.40 -25.84
C GLY A 616 -17.87 -7.77 -26.28
N GLU A 617 -16.67 -7.86 -26.86
CA GLU A 617 -16.07 -9.12 -27.27
C GLU A 617 -15.58 -9.89 -26.04
N VAL A 618 -16.06 -11.12 -25.88
CA VAL A 618 -15.67 -11.99 -24.76
C VAL A 618 -14.33 -12.62 -25.09
N CYS A 619 -13.36 -12.39 -24.22
CA CYS A 619 -11.97 -12.82 -24.35
C CYS A 619 -11.54 -13.72 -23.19
N ARG A 620 -10.61 -14.63 -23.49
CA ARG A 620 -9.91 -15.48 -22.52
C ARG A 620 -8.43 -15.12 -22.50
N TYR A 621 -7.85 -15.04 -21.32
CA TYR A 621 -6.41 -14.98 -21.12
C TYR A 621 -5.96 -16.31 -20.53
N GLU A 622 -5.35 -17.15 -21.37
CA GLU A 622 -4.85 -18.47 -20.99
C GLU A 622 -3.38 -18.61 -21.43
N GLY A 623 -2.52 -19.13 -20.54
CA GLY A 623 -1.09 -19.28 -20.78
C GLY A 623 -0.35 -17.94 -20.93
N SER A 624 -0.27 -17.41 -22.15
CA SER A 624 0.50 -16.19 -22.45
C SER A 624 -0.16 -15.22 -23.43
N LYS A 625 -1.40 -15.49 -23.86
CA LYS A 625 -2.07 -14.67 -24.87
C LYS A 625 -3.52 -14.43 -24.49
N VAL A 626 -4.01 -13.26 -24.87
CA VAL A 626 -5.45 -12.99 -24.92
C VAL A 626 -5.99 -13.53 -26.24
N VAL A 627 -7.06 -14.31 -26.18
CA VAL A 627 -7.73 -14.91 -27.33
C VAL A 627 -9.21 -14.56 -27.27
N SER A 628 -9.76 -14.07 -28.37
CA SER A 628 -11.20 -13.84 -28.51
C SER A 628 -11.95 -15.17 -28.64
N THR A 629 -13.13 -15.24 -28.04
CA THR A 629 -14.08 -16.35 -28.24
C THR A 629 -14.93 -16.20 -29.51
N GLY A 630 -14.89 -15.03 -30.15
CA GLY A 630 -15.76 -14.62 -31.25
C GLY A 630 -17.18 -14.24 -30.81
N ILE A 631 -17.51 -14.39 -29.53
CA ILE A 631 -18.82 -14.04 -28.99
C ILE A 631 -18.81 -12.58 -28.57
N VAL A 632 -19.73 -11.80 -29.14
CA VAL A 632 -19.94 -10.39 -28.79
C VAL A 632 -21.24 -10.27 -28.00
N VAL A 633 -21.21 -9.56 -26.88
CA VAL A 633 -22.36 -9.24 -26.04
C VAL A 633 -22.44 -7.72 -25.90
N GLU A 634 -23.56 -7.12 -26.24
CA GLU A 634 -23.72 -5.66 -26.17
C GLU A 634 -23.99 -5.22 -24.73
N ASN A 635 -23.49 -4.05 -24.34
CA ASN A 635 -23.75 -3.44 -23.02
C ASN A 635 -23.39 -4.35 -21.83
N VAL A 636 -22.21 -4.97 -21.84
CA VAL A 636 -21.73 -5.80 -20.73
C VAL A 636 -21.55 -4.96 -19.47
N VAL A 637 -22.15 -5.43 -18.38
CA VAL A 637 -22.08 -4.79 -17.05
C VAL A 637 -21.22 -5.58 -16.06
N GLY A 638 -20.95 -6.85 -16.34
CA GLY A 638 -20.08 -7.68 -15.52
C GLY A 638 -19.78 -9.04 -16.15
N VAL A 639 -18.67 -9.64 -15.73
CA VAL A 639 -18.28 -11.00 -16.06
C VAL A 639 -17.99 -11.77 -14.77
N GLY A 640 -18.57 -12.94 -14.64
CA GLY A 640 -18.33 -13.89 -13.55
C GLY A 640 -18.01 -15.28 -14.09
N TYR A 641 -17.62 -16.20 -13.20
CA TYR A 641 -17.26 -17.56 -13.57
C TYR A 641 -17.77 -18.57 -12.56
N SER A 642 -18.38 -19.64 -13.08
CA SER A 642 -18.78 -20.83 -12.32
C SER A 642 -17.74 -21.92 -12.52
N VAL A 643 -17.05 -22.29 -11.45
CA VAL A 643 -16.02 -23.34 -11.45
C VAL A 643 -16.66 -24.71 -11.63
N ARG A 644 -17.80 -24.97 -10.98
CA ARG A 644 -18.50 -26.25 -11.03
C ARG A 644 -18.96 -26.61 -12.44
N PHE A 645 -19.44 -25.62 -13.19
CA PHE A 645 -19.98 -25.82 -14.53
C PHE A 645 -19.01 -25.45 -15.66
N ASP A 646 -17.85 -24.88 -15.33
CA ASP A 646 -16.89 -24.31 -16.29
C ASP A 646 -17.55 -23.31 -17.27
N GLU A 647 -18.30 -22.38 -16.70
CA GLU A 647 -19.16 -21.44 -17.42
C GLU A 647 -18.77 -19.99 -17.10
N ILE A 648 -18.50 -19.19 -18.15
CA ILE A 648 -18.31 -17.75 -18.05
C ILE A 648 -19.68 -17.07 -18.16
N TRP A 649 -20.06 -16.33 -17.13
CA TRP A 649 -21.32 -15.59 -17.07
C TRP A 649 -21.10 -14.15 -17.47
N VAL A 650 -21.66 -13.72 -18.59
CA VAL A 650 -21.58 -12.35 -19.10
C VAL A 650 -22.94 -11.68 -18.88
N LEU A 651 -22.96 -10.73 -17.96
CA LEU A 651 -24.16 -9.96 -17.64
C LEU A 651 -24.27 -8.79 -18.60
N ALA A 652 -25.43 -8.67 -19.24
CA ALA A 652 -25.81 -7.55 -20.08
C ALA A 652 -27.06 -6.87 -19.51
N ALA A 653 -27.36 -5.66 -19.99
CA ALA A 653 -28.53 -4.90 -19.54
C ALA A 653 -29.88 -5.63 -19.79
N ASP A 654 -29.94 -6.54 -20.77
CA ASP A 654 -31.14 -7.23 -21.24
C ASP A 654 -31.18 -8.73 -20.90
N GLY A 655 -30.17 -9.26 -20.20
CA GLY A 655 -30.13 -10.66 -19.78
C GLY A 655 -28.71 -11.17 -19.53
N VAL A 656 -28.58 -12.49 -19.49
CA VAL A 656 -27.29 -13.15 -19.24
C VAL A 656 -26.92 -14.06 -20.41
N VAL A 657 -25.69 -13.93 -20.88
CA VAL A 657 -25.07 -14.84 -21.85
C VAL A 657 -24.06 -15.70 -21.10
N VAL A 658 -24.19 -17.01 -21.21
CA VAL A 658 -23.28 -17.97 -20.57
C VAL A 658 -22.44 -18.63 -21.65
N VAL A 659 -21.12 -18.53 -21.52
CA VAL A 659 -20.14 -19.08 -22.47
C VAL A 659 -19.43 -20.28 -21.83
N ASP A 660 -19.45 -21.44 -22.49
CA ASP A 660 -18.82 -22.67 -22.02
C ASP A 660 -17.33 -22.77 -22.41
N GLY A 661 -16.66 -23.80 -21.89
CA GLY A 661 -15.27 -24.17 -22.19
C GLY A 661 -14.92 -24.32 -23.68
N GLU A 662 -15.91 -24.62 -24.54
CA GLU A 662 -15.71 -24.82 -25.99
C GLU A 662 -16.01 -23.55 -26.80
N ASN A 663 -16.17 -22.39 -26.14
CA ASN A 663 -16.59 -21.13 -26.74
C ASN A 663 -17.94 -21.22 -27.45
N LYS A 664 -18.84 -22.06 -26.93
CA LYS A 664 -20.26 -22.00 -27.26
C LYS A 664 -20.99 -21.23 -26.18
N PHE A 665 -22.20 -20.78 -26.48
CA PHE A 665 -23.00 -20.04 -25.52
C PHE A 665 -24.48 -20.39 -25.55
N TYR A 666 -25.14 -20.05 -24.44
CA TYR A 666 -26.59 -20.03 -24.32
C TYR A 666 -27.01 -18.78 -23.53
N ARG A 667 -28.32 -18.49 -23.50
CA ARG A 667 -28.87 -17.34 -22.78
C ARG A 667 -29.66 -17.78 -21.56
N ARG A 668 -29.74 -16.91 -20.57
CA ARG A 668 -30.65 -17.03 -19.43
C ARG A 668 -31.53 -15.80 -19.34
N ARG A 669 -32.83 -16.03 -19.13
CA ARG A 669 -33.84 -14.96 -18.98
C ARG A 669 -33.97 -14.58 -17.50
N MET A 670 -32.94 -13.91 -17.01
CA MET A 670 -32.92 -13.39 -15.65
C MET A 670 -32.36 -11.98 -15.67
N LYS A 671 -32.90 -11.13 -14.79
CA LYS A 671 -32.46 -9.76 -14.63
C LYS A 671 -31.56 -9.68 -13.41
N ILE A 672 -30.26 -9.69 -13.64
CA ILE A 672 -29.26 -9.54 -12.59
C ILE A 672 -28.79 -8.09 -12.57
N GLU A 673 -28.84 -7.45 -11.41
CA GLU A 673 -28.49 -6.03 -11.28
C GLU A 673 -26.99 -5.83 -11.19
N ASN A 674 -26.30 -6.74 -10.50
CA ASN A 674 -24.87 -6.65 -10.28
C ASN A 674 -24.28 -8.04 -9.97
N LEU A 675 -22.95 -8.15 -10.05
CA LEU A 675 -22.20 -9.30 -9.55
C LEU A 675 -21.02 -8.83 -8.70
N VAL A 676 -20.54 -9.73 -7.86
CA VAL A 676 -19.31 -9.56 -7.09
C VAL A 676 -18.43 -10.79 -7.29
N ASN A 677 -17.23 -10.57 -7.82
CA ASN A 677 -16.17 -11.58 -7.89
C ASN A 677 -15.37 -11.52 -6.59
N SER A 678 -15.20 -12.66 -5.94
CA SER A 678 -14.43 -12.80 -4.70
C SER A 678 -13.59 -14.07 -4.71
N ASP A 679 -12.70 -14.24 -3.72
CA ASP A 679 -11.95 -15.49 -3.55
C ASP A 679 -12.87 -16.69 -3.24
N ALA A 680 -14.09 -16.44 -2.76
CA ALA A 680 -15.11 -17.46 -2.54
C ALA A 680 -15.88 -17.87 -3.81
N GLY A 681 -15.61 -17.20 -4.94
CA GLY A 681 -16.34 -17.36 -6.20
C GLY A 681 -17.19 -16.14 -6.55
N THR A 682 -18.04 -16.32 -7.56
CA THR A 682 -18.93 -15.28 -8.09
C THR A 682 -20.30 -15.33 -7.39
N ILE A 683 -20.75 -14.20 -6.86
CA ILE A 683 -22.12 -14.02 -6.36
C ILE A 683 -22.88 -13.03 -7.23
N LEU A 684 -24.09 -13.39 -7.62
CA LEU A 684 -25.02 -12.51 -8.31
C LEU A 684 -25.89 -11.77 -7.29
N CYS A 685 -26.23 -10.52 -7.60
CA CYS A 685 -27.11 -9.69 -6.79
C CYS A 685 -28.39 -9.40 -7.60
N GLU A 686 -29.53 -9.81 -7.06
CA GLU A 686 -30.86 -9.54 -7.62
C GLU A 686 -31.71 -8.85 -6.54
N SER A 687 -31.90 -7.53 -6.65
CA SER A 687 -32.69 -6.62 -5.80
C SER A 687 -32.57 -6.81 -4.27
N SER A 688 -33.01 -7.95 -3.73
CA SER A 688 -32.97 -8.30 -2.29
C SER A 688 -32.35 -9.67 -2.00
N SER A 689 -31.75 -10.34 -2.98
CA SER A 689 -31.21 -11.69 -2.85
C SER A 689 -29.78 -11.81 -3.38
N LEU A 690 -29.01 -12.66 -2.73
CA LEU A 690 -27.67 -13.08 -3.15
C LEU A 690 -27.74 -14.49 -3.68
N LEU A 691 -27.28 -14.70 -4.92
CA LEU A 691 -27.36 -15.98 -5.61
C LEU A 691 -25.96 -16.55 -5.88
N ALA A 692 -25.77 -17.84 -5.62
CA ALA A 692 -24.54 -18.56 -5.94
C ALA A 692 -24.68 -19.28 -7.28
N ILE A 693 -23.75 -19.05 -8.21
CA ILE A 693 -23.75 -19.70 -9.53
C ILE A 693 -23.07 -21.08 -9.53
N GLU A 694 -22.56 -21.51 -8.38
CA GLU A 694 -22.02 -22.85 -8.15
C GLU A 694 -23.10 -23.86 -7.74
N GLU A 695 -24.29 -23.38 -7.43
CA GLU A 695 -25.41 -24.16 -6.94
C GLU A 695 -26.65 -23.80 -7.74
N GLU A 696 -27.46 -24.80 -8.06
CA GLU A 696 -28.65 -24.62 -8.87
C GLU A 696 -29.87 -25.14 -8.10
N SER A 697 -30.99 -24.44 -8.22
CA SER A 697 -32.28 -24.80 -7.64
C SER A 697 -33.20 -25.40 -8.71
N GLU A 698 -33.89 -26.47 -8.34
CA GLU A 698 -34.91 -27.11 -9.19
C GLU A 698 -36.23 -26.34 -9.06
N ARG A 699 -36.45 -25.37 -9.94
CA ARG A 699 -37.71 -24.64 -10.11
C ARG A 699 -38.24 -24.81 -11.54
N ASP A 700 -39.39 -24.22 -11.84
CA ASP A 700 -39.93 -24.14 -13.20
C ASP A 700 -38.92 -23.44 -14.13
N MET A 701 -38.40 -24.17 -15.12
CA MET A 701 -37.25 -23.74 -15.92
C MET A 701 -37.64 -23.41 -17.35
N GLU A 702 -37.68 -22.12 -17.67
CA GLU A 702 -37.96 -21.72 -19.05
C GLU A 702 -36.83 -22.15 -20.01
N ILE A 703 -37.21 -22.94 -21.01
CA ILE A 703 -36.31 -23.35 -22.10
C ILE A 703 -36.81 -22.86 -23.45
N GLU A 704 -35.86 -22.48 -24.31
CA GLU A 704 -36.10 -22.23 -25.73
C GLU A 704 -34.90 -22.72 -26.53
N LEU A 705 -35.14 -23.56 -27.52
CA LEU A 705 -34.12 -24.12 -28.39
C LEU A 705 -34.58 -24.04 -29.82
N ARG A 706 -33.97 -23.18 -30.63
CA ARG A 706 -34.23 -23.02 -32.06
C ARG A 706 -32.96 -23.31 -32.84
N THR A 707 -33.03 -24.26 -33.77
CA THR A 707 -31.88 -24.58 -34.63
C THR A 707 -31.62 -23.51 -35.68
N ALA A 708 -30.39 -23.48 -36.17
CA ALA A 708 -30.07 -22.89 -37.47
C ALA A 708 -30.90 -23.51 -38.60
N GLN A 709 -30.83 -22.92 -39.79
CA GLN A 709 -31.49 -23.43 -40.99
C GLN A 709 -30.95 -24.82 -41.35
N ILE A 710 -31.85 -25.78 -41.52
CA ILE A 710 -31.53 -27.14 -41.92
C ILE A 710 -31.95 -27.32 -43.39
N PRO A 711 -31.00 -27.45 -44.33
CA PRO A 711 -31.33 -27.69 -45.72
C PRO A 711 -32.05 -29.02 -45.90
N THR A 712 -33.19 -28.99 -46.60
CA THR A 712 -33.96 -30.21 -46.92
C THR A 712 -33.42 -30.95 -48.14
N GLY A 713 -32.51 -30.31 -48.90
CA GLY A 713 -31.98 -30.86 -50.16
C GLY A 713 -33.05 -31.06 -51.23
N GLY A 714 -34.15 -30.29 -51.17
CA GLY A 714 -35.28 -30.41 -52.10
C GLY A 714 -36.20 -31.61 -51.82
N LEU A 715 -35.96 -32.35 -50.73
CA LEU A 715 -36.84 -33.43 -50.27
C LEU A 715 -38.00 -32.89 -49.44
N ARG A 716 -39.13 -33.60 -49.47
CA ARG A 716 -40.29 -33.26 -48.63
C ARG A 716 -40.07 -33.77 -47.20
N LEU A 717 -40.10 -32.88 -46.21
CA LEU A 717 -40.09 -33.25 -44.80
C LEU A 717 -41.37 -34.01 -44.43
N LYS A 718 -41.23 -35.23 -43.90
CA LYS A 718 -42.35 -36.11 -43.53
C LYS A 718 -42.59 -36.20 -42.02
N ALA A 719 -41.52 -36.17 -41.23
CA ALA A 719 -41.56 -36.29 -39.79
C ALA A 719 -40.24 -35.79 -39.20
N VAL A 720 -40.30 -35.42 -37.92
CA VAL A 720 -39.14 -35.17 -37.07
C VAL A 720 -39.18 -36.18 -35.94
N VAL A 721 -38.04 -36.81 -35.67
CA VAL A 721 -37.87 -37.69 -34.50
C VAL A 721 -37.15 -36.88 -33.45
N TRP A 722 -37.81 -36.63 -32.32
CA TRP A 722 -37.26 -35.85 -31.22
C TRP A 722 -36.69 -36.80 -30.18
N ASP A 723 -35.46 -36.54 -29.77
CA ASP A 723 -34.76 -37.25 -28.70
C ASP A 723 -34.70 -36.33 -27.48
N ALA A 724 -35.82 -36.27 -26.73
CA ALA A 724 -35.99 -35.40 -25.58
C ALA A 724 -36.64 -36.16 -24.42
N VAL A 725 -36.04 -36.07 -23.24
CA VAL A 725 -36.50 -36.73 -22.01
C VAL A 725 -36.77 -35.66 -20.95
N ALA A 726 -37.90 -35.76 -20.26
CA ALA A 726 -38.22 -34.92 -19.11
C ALA A 726 -39.12 -35.69 -18.15
N ASP A 727 -38.91 -35.57 -16.83
CA ASP A 727 -39.80 -36.20 -15.85
C ASP A 727 -41.10 -35.40 -15.65
N ASN A 728 -41.02 -34.08 -15.79
CA ASN A 728 -42.16 -33.17 -15.73
C ASN A 728 -41.88 -31.93 -16.59
N ALA A 729 -42.58 -31.75 -17.71
CA ALA A 729 -42.44 -30.58 -18.57
C ALA A 729 -43.79 -30.15 -19.18
N ASP A 730 -43.96 -28.87 -19.51
CA ASP A 730 -44.99 -28.36 -20.44
C ASP A 730 -44.29 -27.71 -21.63
N ALA A 731 -43.92 -28.54 -22.61
CA ALA A 731 -43.08 -28.15 -23.73
C ALA A 731 -43.79 -28.24 -25.08
N ARG A 732 -43.48 -27.29 -25.96
CA ARG A 732 -43.94 -27.22 -27.34
C ARG A 732 -42.77 -27.55 -28.27
N PHE A 733 -43.02 -28.45 -29.21
CA PHE A 733 -42.10 -28.85 -30.26
C PHE A 733 -42.67 -28.37 -31.60
N ALA A 734 -41.98 -27.43 -32.25
CA ALA A 734 -42.43 -26.81 -33.49
C ALA A 734 -41.45 -27.06 -34.63
N VAL A 735 -41.99 -27.09 -35.85
CA VAL A 735 -41.24 -27.24 -37.09
C VAL A 735 -41.65 -26.07 -37.99
N TYR A 736 -40.66 -25.28 -38.38
CA TYR A 736 -40.84 -24.14 -39.29
C TYR A 736 -40.22 -24.45 -40.65
N GLY A 737 -40.78 -23.88 -41.71
CA GLY A 737 -40.36 -24.07 -43.09
C GLY A 737 -40.05 -22.74 -43.77
N GLU A 738 -38.99 -22.72 -44.57
CA GLU A 738 -38.50 -21.52 -45.23
C GLU A 738 -38.20 -21.77 -46.72
N ASN A 739 -38.57 -20.79 -47.55
CA ASN A 739 -38.32 -20.79 -49.00
C ASN A 739 -37.55 -19.51 -49.45
N GLY A 740 -36.99 -18.75 -48.51
CA GLY A 740 -36.32 -17.45 -48.74
C GLY A 740 -35.91 -16.75 -47.43
N HIS A 741 -35.54 -15.47 -47.50
CA HIS A 741 -34.96 -14.66 -46.40
C HIS A 741 -35.97 -14.27 -45.28
N SER A 742 -36.62 -15.25 -44.64
CA SER A 742 -37.36 -15.02 -43.39
C SER A 742 -36.45 -15.35 -42.21
N CYS A 743 -36.50 -14.54 -41.15
CA CYS A 743 -35.79 -14.78 -39.89
C CYS A 743 -36.49 -15.79 -38.97
N HIS A 744 -37.74 -16.16 -39.26
CA HIS A 744 -38.55 -17.03 -38.38
C HIS A 744 -39.22 -18.22 -39.09
N GLY A 745 -39.37 -18.15 -40.41
CA GLY A 745 -40.04 -19.18 -41.19
C GLY A 745 -41.55 -19.28 -40.94
N GLU A 746 -42.23 -20.08 -41.76
CA GLU A 746 -43.66 -20.36 -41.59
C GLU A 746 -43.84 -21.61 -40.71
N LEU A 747 -44.72 -21.55 -39.71
CA LEU A 747 -45.01 -22.69 -38.85
C LEU A 747 -45.67 -23.82 -39.65
N LEU A 748 -44.99 -24.95 -39.81
CA LEU A 748 -45.50 -26.12 -40.54
C LEU A 748 -46.27 -27.08 -39.64
N SER A 749 -45.78 -27.31 -38.42
CA SER A 749 -46.38 -28.25 -37.48
C SER A 749 -45.94 -27.95 -36.05
N ARG A 750 -46.81 -28.27 -35.08
CA ARG A 750 -46.57 -28.08 -33.65
C ARG A 750 -47.17 -29.21 -32.83
N LEU A 751 -46.41 -29.70 -31.86
CA LEU A 751 -46.83 -30.65 -30.84
C LEU A 751 -46.64 -30.03 -29.47
N ARG A 752 -47.57 -30.23 -28.53
CA ARG A 752 -47.42 -29.83 -27.11
C ARG A 752 -47.49 -31.08 -26.25
N LEU A 753 -46.50 -31.27 -25.40
CA LEU A 753 -46.41 -32.40 -24.48
C LEU A 753 -46.42 -31.88 -23.04
N ARG A 754 -47.09 -32.63 -22.14
CA ARG A 754 -47.25 -32.28 -20.73
C ARG A 754 -46.94 -33.46 -19.82
N GLY A 755 -46.24 -33.23 -18.72
CA GLY A 755 -45.81 -34.25 -17.77
C GLY A 755 -44.54 -34.96 -18.23
N LYS A 756 -44.48 -36.28 -18.00
CA LYS A 756 -43.31 -37.09 -18.38
C LYS A 756 -43.18 -37.24 -19.89
N ILE A 757 -42.07 -36.81 -20.45
CA ILE A 757 -41.70 -36.97 -21.86
C ILE A 757 -40.65 -38.08 -21.98
N GLY A 758 -40.94 -39.10 -22.80
CA GLY A 758 -40.01 -40.18 -23.11
C GLY A 758 -39.47 -40.07 -24.53
N ALA A 759 -38.16 -40.30 -24.69
CA ALA A 759 -37.48 -40.29 -25.99
C ALA A 759 -37.23 -41.72 -26.53
N PRO A 760 -37.08 -41.89 -27.85
CA PRO A 760 -37.43 -40.92 -28.89
C PRO A 760 -38.93 -40.93 -29.21
N PHE A 761 -39.49 -39.81 -29.69
CA PHE A 761 -40.88 -39.76 -30.18
C PHE A 761 -41.00 -39.13 -31.58
N VAL A 762 -42.04 -39.52 -32.33
CA VAL A 762 -42.23 -39.13 -33.73
C VAL A 762 -43.26 -38.02 -33.87
N HIS A 763 -42.84 -36.85 -34.33
CA HIS A 763 -43.68 -35.72 -34.72
C HIS A 763 -43.91 -35.75 -36.23
N ARG A 764 -45.09 -36.19 -36.68
CA ARG A 764 -45.43 -36.22 -38.12
C ARG A 764 -45.67 -34.80 -38.63
N VAL A 765 -45.11 -34.47 -39.79
CA VAL A 765 -45.19 -33.13 -40.39
C VAL A 765 -45.87 -33.23 -41.74
N VAL A 766 -46.94 -32.44 -41.94
CA VAL A 766 -47.59 -32.29 -43.24
C VAL A 766 -47.19 -30.94 -43.82
N ALA A 767 -46.05 -30.92 -44.51
CA ALA A 767 -45.52 -29.70 -45.11
C ALA A 767 -45.54 -29.74 -46.65
N PRO A 768 -45.63 -28.58 -47.34
CA PRO A 768 -45.21 -28.44 -48.73
C PRO A 768 -43.70 -28.69 -48.86
N ARG A 769 -43.17 -28.68 -50.10
CA ARG A 769 -41.71 -28.67 -50.27
C ARG A 769 -41.18 -27.33 -49.79
N VAL A 770 -40.25 -27.38 -48.84
CA VAL A 770 -39.55 -26.21 -48.31
C VAL A 770 -38.07 -26.36 -48.58
N ARG A 771 -37.36 -25.26 -48.85
CA ARG A 771 -35.92 -25.25 -49.10
C ARG A 771 -35.16 -25.62 -47.83
N ASP A 772 -35.54 -24.99 -46.73
CA ASP A 772 -34.92 -25.14 -45.42
C ASP A 772 -36.00 -25.34 -44.35
N CYS A 773 -35.65 -25.97 -43.24
CA CYS A 773 -36.51 -26.05 -42.06
C CYS A 773 -35.76 -25.67 -40.78
N ARG A 774 -36.51 -25.25 -39.76
CA ARG A 774 -36.00 -25.02 -38.40
C ARG A 774 -36.80 -25.83 -37.40
N LEU A 775 -36.11 -26.30 -36.37
CA LEU A 775 -36.70 -27.05 -35.28
C LEU A 775 -36.69 -26.17 -34.02
N GLU A 776 -37.81 -26.14 -33.31
CA GLU A 776 -37.94 -25.36 -32.09
C GLU A 776 -38.52 -26.21 -30.94
N ILE A 777 -37.94 -26.06 -29.75
CA ILE A 777 -38.48 -26.55 -28.48
C ILE A 777 -38.67 -25.33 -27.57
N LYS A 778 -39.85 -25.16 -26.98
CA LYS A 778 -40.13 -24.05 -26.05
C LYS A 778 -41.07 -24.49 -24.94
N GLY A 779 -40.69 -24.29 -23.68
CA GLY A 779 -41.48 -24.81 -22.55
C GLY A 779 -40.93 -24.45 -21.18
N VAL A 780 -41.52 -25.09 -20.18
CA VAL A 780 -41.12 -25.09 -18.77
C VAL A 780 -40.92 -26.53 -18.32
#